data_AF-A0A022MLB8-F1
#
_entry.id   AF-A0A022MLB8-F1
#
_cell.length_a   1.000
_cell.length_b   1.000
_cell.length_c   1.000
_cell.angle_alpha   90.00
_cell.angle_beta   90.00
_cell.angle_gamma   90.00
#
_symmetry.space_group_name_H-M   'P 1'
#
loop_
_entity.id
_entity.type
_entity.pdbx_description
1 polymer ?
#
loop_
_entity_poly.entity_id
_entity_poly.type
_entity_poly.pdbx_seq_one_letter_code
_entity_poly.pdbx_strand_id
1 'polypeptide(L)'
;MLLRAPLLARDEVRATWSDVEDDRQDPESLRARLTGLLADDRFREAVEVSSPSLARTTDAVLAGRPVPVSDLRKALRAVTRYRLRAASRPTPFGLMAGVLWGSFGDTTKGELTGEGHKAARPDASWLSHRVTAWEQDPAVLPHLSIVANGLCFVRGERLVLPFAPAGPRLGSTVSSGGPVDDGLPKSRTLKYTPVVRSAVEAAARPLPYRELVRHVEAGFPGAPDGAVSGLIAQLVAAGVLLTELRPPLDAADPLTHVERRLPAGSSVAGQVAAVRSALAAYGATPLGSGTPAWRTALGAATATAAGSVAATAAAPESAHCVQVDLRLEGTVVLSREVARELERAAAALWRLSPPGPGRLTPYHEEFVERYGLGRFVPVKEVLDPDVGLGAPAGYRLPPSHRPAPGPLPVGAVRQRLLLELAAGAQARGVREVVLDEAWLSRLEEADRDPGTAAAADTAAPPALELVVQIAAESADAVDRGDFTLLLNGAATASGGLMGRFAHLLPPRQAEAMRRTVRAAREGTGRLPVQIHHQAAHHRHANVAQVPTWLDGRLVVGAHPGPAVPGVTDLTLDDVLVSADSEGFRIASAALGRELTPAALHVLNRELTAPNTVRFLVEAAAFSRRQWRLWDWGTADDLPFLPAVRTGRTVLSPARWRLDATSPALDDWRALWGVPDHVQLTLGDHRIPLSLTVAAHREILRRECERAGVAVVHEPAAGQDVGGGWLHGPGGAHDVEAVVTLTSRQPAAGAVRRPSGAVTVARASTATVRRGTTGEIPPGGPWLYATLYSSAERQDELLTGPLRRFLTALPSPPSPTDGPDEPGASTAGSSSGTPIRTPICGCGCTANRPCSTACCCPGCTTWPGNWPAPGSPGGCGSTATPPRRNATAARHSWKRPRRCSTRTVCWYWSGSRSRRTTGSCRRRTTSRNSSGPSTTVTAATGGSGSPPPMPSANSTTRRSPRDAGPRLRGSPATAARTRWAHRTGRRRGGSGVSCAKRRSGAP
;
A
#
# COMPACT_ATOMS: atom_id res chain seq x y z
N MET A 1 10.41 -20.62 -6.04
CA MET A 1 9.23 -19.74 -5.95
C MET A 1 8.45 -20.08 -4.70
N LEU A 2 7.56 -19.20 -4.26
CA LEU A 2 6.69 -19.47 -3.11
C LEU A 2 5.27 -19.69 -3.62
N LEU A 3 4.65 -20.81 -3.29
CA LEU A 3 3.24 -21.04 -3.54
C LEU A 3 2.43 -20.84 -2.26
N ARG A 4 1.13 -20.70 -2.43
CA ARG A 4 0.14 -20.54 -1.38
C ARG A 4 -1.03 -21.47 -1.68
N ALA A 5 -1.61 -22.10 -0.67
CA ALA A 5 -2.78 -22.97 -0.83
C ALA A 5 -3.71 -22.87 0.41
N PRO A 6 -5.03 -23.05 0.25
CA PRO A 6 -5.97 -23.12 1.35
C PRO A 6 -5.81 -24.45 2.11
N LEU A 7 -6.21 -24.46 3.38
CA LEU A 7 -6.04 -25.61 4.29
C LEU A 7 -6.76 -26.88 3.81
N LEU A 8 -7.93 -26.71 3.20
CA LEU A 8 -8.82 -27.75 2.74
C LEU A 8 -8.82 -27.80 1.21
N ALA A 9 -9.19 -28.95 0.64
CA ALA A 9 -9.38 -29.12 -0.79
C ALA A 9 -10.60 -28.31 -1.28
N ARG A 10 -10.65 -27.98 -2.59
CA ARG A 10 -11.69 -27.14 -3.18
C ARG A 10 -13.09 -27.76 -3.03
N ASP A 11 -13.23 -29.08 -3.15
CA ASP A 11 -14.51 -29.76 -2.99
C ASP A 11 -15.16 -29.55 -1.61
N GLU A 12 -14.41 -29.13 -0.59
CA GLU A 12 -14.95 -28.78 0.74
C GLU A 12 -15.84 -27.53 0.75
N VAL A 13 -15.93 -26.79 -0.37
CA VAL A 13 -17.02 -25.82 -0.57
C VAL A 13 -18.39 -26.50 -0.65
N ARG A 14 -18.49 -27.75 -1.10
CA ARG A 14 -19.77 -28.48 -1.20
C ARG A 14 -20.41 -28.72 0.16
N ALA A 15 -19.61 -28.85 1.23
CA ALA A 15 -20.10 -28.97 2.60
C ALA A 15 -20.94 -27.75 3.06
N THR A 16 -20.84 -26.61 2.37
CA THR A 16 -21.65 -25.41 2.66
C THR A 16 -22.97 -25.35 1.90
N TRP A 17 -23.18 -26.22 0.91
CA TRP A 17 -24.34 -26.19 0.03
C TRP A 17 -25.61 -26.57 0.81
N SER A 18 -26.63 -25.72 0.74
CA SER A 18 -27.93 -25.92 1.35
C SER A 18 -28.98 -25.06 0.66
N ASP A 19 -30.09 -25.68 0.30
CA ASP A 19 -31.21 -25.05 -0.40
C ASP A 19 -32.18 -24.34 0.55
N VAL A 20 -31.95 -24.46 1.87
CA VAL A 20 -32.78 -23.82 2.91
C VAL A 20 -32.12 -22.54 3.41
N GLU A 21 -32.88 -21.44 3.40
CA GLU A 21 -32.45 -20.16 3.98
C GLU A 21 -32.33 -20.25 5.51
N ASP A 22 -31.17 -19.84 6.07
CA ASP A 22 -30.86 -19.90 7.51
C ASP A 22 -31.93 -19.27 8.42
N ASP A 23 -32.61 -18.23 7.95
CA ASP A 23 -33.62 -17.50 8.74
C ASP A 23 -34.98 -18.25 8.80
N ARG A 24 -35.18 -19.28 7.96
CA ARG A 24 -36.33 -20.22 7.98
C ARG A 24 -36.06 -21.52 8.76
N GLN A 25 -34.79 -21.80 9.12
CA GLN A 25 -34.43 -23.02 9.85
C GLN A 25 -34.77 -22.93 11.35
N ASP A 26 -35.15 -24.07 11.91
CA ASP A 26 -35.36 -24.31 13.34
C ASP A 26 -34.02 -24.42 14.11
N PRO A 27 -34.02 -24.37 15.46
CA PRO A 27 -32.79 -24.37 16.25
C PRO A 27 -31.97 -25.67 16.19
N GLU A 28 -32.58 -26.82 15.89
CA GLU A 28 -31.90 -28.12 15.86
C GLU A 28 -31.26 -28.37 14.50
N SER A 29 -31.95 -28.03 13.40
CA SER A 29 -31.39 -28.02 12.05
C SER A 29 -30.19 -27.07 11.94
N LEU A 30 -30.29 -25.87 12.54
CA LEU A 30 -29.17 -24.93 12.65
C LEU A 30 -27.96 -25.51 13.41
N ARG A 31 -28.19 -26.28 14.49
CA ARG A 31 -27.14 -26.97 15.25
C ARG A 31 -26.50 -28.10 14.46
N ALA A 32 -27.30 -28.98 13.86
CA ALA A 32 -26.82 -30.11 13.07
C ALA A 32 -25.94 -29.64 11.89
N ARG A 33 -26.38 -28.61 11.16
CA ARG A 33 -25.63 -28.01 10.05
C ARG A 33 -24.33 -27.33 10.52
N LEU A 34 -24.34 -26.67 11.67
CA LEU A 34 -23.12 -26.13 12.29
C LEU A 34 -22.12 -27.24 12.66
N THR A 35 -22.58 -28.31 13.31
CA THR A 35 -21.73 -29.45 13.69
C THR A 35 -21.11 -30.12 12.46
N GLY A 36 -21.89 -30.32 11.37
CA GLY A 36 -21.38 -30.87 10.11
C GLY A 36 -20.26 -30.03 9.49
N LEU A 37 -20.42 -28.70 9.44
CA LEU A 37 -19.38 -27.78 8.94
C LEU A 37 -18.09 -27.77 9.79
N LEU A 38 -18.20 -28.23 11.05
CA LEU A 38 -17.12 -28.28 12.04
C LEU A 38 -16.52 -29.70 12.21
N ALA A 39 -16.87 -30.66 11.35
CA ALA A 39 -16.41 -32.05 11.45
C ALA A 39 -14.90 -32.24 11.15
N ASP A 40 -14.23 -31.27 10.53
CA ASP A 40 -12.77 -31.30 10.30
C ASP A 40 -12.04 -30.56 11.42
N ASP A 41 -11.18 -31.27 12.14
CA ASP A 41 -10.45 -30.74 13.31
C ASP A 41 -9.41 -29.68 12.94
N ARG A 42 -8.78 -29.77 11.77
CA ARG A 42 -7.86 -28.77 11.24
C ARG A 42 -8.61 -27.46 11.02
N PHE A 43 -9.84 -27.54 10.50
CA PHE A 43 -10.74 -26.40 10.37
C PHE A 43 -11.23 -25.87 11.73
N ARG A 44 -11.52 -26.73 12.71
CA ARG A 44 -11.85 -26.28 14.09
C ARG A 44 -10.69 -25.48 14.71
N GLU A 45 -9.45 -25.99 14.62
CA GLU A 45 -8.26 -25.26 15.08
C GLU A 45 -8.06 -23.95 14.29
N ALA A 46 -8.31 -23.94 12.98
CA ALA A 46 -8.24 -22.73 12.17
C ALA A 46 -9.27 -21.67 12.59
N VAL A 47 -10.48 -22.05 12.98
CA VAL A 47 -11.52 -21.14 13.50
C VAL A 47 -11.12 -20.59 14.88
N GLU A 48 -10.60 -21.44 15.77
CA GLU A 48 -10.05 -21.07 17.08
C GLU A 48 -8.96 -19.99 16.95
N VAL A 49 -8.01 -20.16 16.03
CA VAL A 49 -6.93 -19.20 15.74
C VAL A 49 -7.45 -17.93 15.07
N SER A 50 -8.46 -18.04 14.20
CA SER A 50 -8.95 -16.90 13.40
C SER A 50 -9.97 -16.01 14.13
N SER A 51 -10.78 -16.56 15.02
CA SER A 51 -11.90 -15.86 15.65
C SER A 51 -12.29 -16.46 17.00
N PRO A 52 -11.59 -16.10 18.10
CA PRO A 52 -11.89 -16.60 19.45
C PRO A 52 -13.31 -16.29 19.96
N SER A 53 -14.01 -15.31 19.38
CA SER A 53 -15.42 -15.06 19.67
C SER A 53 -16.35 -16.08 19.02
N LEU A 54 -16.13 -16.41 17.74
CA LEU A 54 -16.86 -17.48 17.05
C LEU A 54 -16.55 -18.84 17.67
N ALA A 55 -15.29 -19.09 18.01
CA ALA A 55 -14.82 -20.32 18.62
C ALA A 55 -15.56 -20.67 19.92
N ARG A 56 -15.80 -19.68 20.79
CA ARG A 56 -16.63 -19.86 22.00
C ARG A 56 -18.07 -20.27 21.70
N THR A 57 -18.66 -19.76 20.60
CA THR A 57 -20.00 -20.15 20.18
C THR A 57 -20.02 -21.56 19.56
N THR A 58 -19.01 -21.93 18.78
CA THR A 58 -18.90 -23.29 18.22
C THR A 58 -18.61 -24.32 19.31
N ASP A 59 -17.78 -24.01 20.31
CA ASP A 59 -17.58 -24.81 21.53
C ASP A 59 -18.87 -24.96 22.35
N ALA A 60 -19.80 -24.01 22.30
CA ALA A 60 -21.09 -24.13 22.96
C ALA A 60 -22.00 -25.11 22.21
N VAL A 61 -22.04 -25.02 20.87
CA VAL A 61 -22.82 -25.93 20.01
C VAL A 61 -22.29 -27.36 20.07
N LEU A 62 -20.97 -27.58 19.92
CA LEU A 62 -20.36 -28.91 19.96
C LEU A 62 -20.48 -29.59 21.33
N ALA A 63 -20.51 -28.81 22.42
CA ALA A 63 -20.78 -29.32 23.77
C ALA A 63 -22.28 -29.38 24.12
N GLY A 64 -23.19 -29.26 23.13
CA GLY A 64 -24.65 -29.32 23.31
C GLY A 64 -25.31 -28.16 24.07
N ARG A 65 -24.52 -27.27 24.69
CA ARG A 65 -24.97 -26.19 25.59
C ARG A 65 -26.01 -25.26 24.93
N PRO A 66 -26.91 -24.61 25.70
CA PRO A 66 -27.84 -23.62 25.16
C PRO A 66 -27.13 -22.46 24.44
N VAL A 67 -27.65 -22.06 23.28
CA VAL A 67 -27.17 -20.94 22.46
C VAL A 67 -28.39 -20.25 21.82
N PRO A 68 -28.52 -18.91 21.87
CA PRO A 68 -29.66 -18.21 21.24
C PRO A 68 -29.75 -18.46 19.74
N VAL A 69 -30.98 -18.59 19.21
CA VAL A 69 -31.23 -18.84 17.78
C VAL A 69 -30.64 -17.76 16.87
N SER A 70 -30.66 -16.50 17.33
CA SER A 70 -30.03 -15.37 16.65
C SER A 70 -28.51 -15.51 16.55
N ASP A 71 -27.85 -16.13 17.52
CA ASP A 71 -26.40 -16.38 17.53
C ASP A 71 -26.03 -17.67 16.80
N LEU A 72 -26.89 -18.69 16.81
CA LEU A 72 -26.77 -19.85 15.91
C LEU A 72 -26.76 -19.40 14.43
N ARG A 73 -27.69 -18.53 14.03
CA ARG A 73 -27.75 -17.98 12.66
C ARG A 73 -26.54 -17.11 12.31
N LYS A 74 -26.01 -16.33 13.25
CA LYS A 74 -24.74 -15.58 13.06
C LYS A 74 -23.55 -16.54 12.90
N ALA A 75 -23.46 -17.54 13.77
CA ALA A 75 -22.38 -18.52 13.76
C ALA A 75 -22.39 -19.34 12.46
N LEU A 76 -23.55 -19.82 12.01
CA LEU A 76 -23.69 -20.58 10.76
C LEU A 76 -23.17 -19.77 9.55
N ARG A 77 -23.59 -18.51 9.41
CA ARG A 77 -23.08 -17.62 8.34
C ARG A 77 -21.59 -17.35 8.45
N ALA A 78 -21.06 -17.20 9.66
CA ALA A 78 -19.64 -16.97 9.89
C ALA A 78 -18.79 -18.23 9.58
N VAL A 79 -19.20 -19.40 10.09
CA VAL A 79 -18.57 -20.70 9.82
C VAL A 79 -18.61 -21.03 8.33
N THR A 80 -19.75 -20.82 7.64
CA THR A 80 -19.85 -20.95 6.18
C THR A 80 -18.81 -20.12 5.45
N ARG A 81 -18.67 -18.81 5.78
CA ARG A 81 -17.66 -17.94 5.16
C ARG A 81 -16.23 -18.37 5.48
N TYR A 82 -15.97 -18.91 6.68
CA TYR A 82 -14.68 -19.48 7.02
C TYR A 82 -14.41 -20.80 6.28
N ARG A 83 -15.39 -21.70 6.09
CA ARG A 83 -15.24 -22.95 5.33
C ARG A 83 -14.93 -22.66 3.86
N LEU A 84 -15.69 -21.74 3.25
CA LEU A 84 -15.42 -21.24 1.89
C LEU A 84 -13.99 -20.67 1.79
N ARG A 85 -13.55 -19.84 2.75
CA ARG A 85 -12.16 -19.34 2.78
C ARG A 85 -11.15 -20.49 2.87
N ALA A 86 -11.36 -21.41 3.80
CA ALA A 86 -10.45 -22.51 4.12
C ALA A 86 -10.32 -23.54 2.99
N ALA A 87 -11.23 -23.56 2.02
CA ALA A 87 -11.20 -24.42 0.84
C ALA A 87 -10.73 -23.73 -0.46
N SER A 88 -10.78 -22.39 -0.56
CA SER A 88 -10.68 -21.69 -1.86
C SER A 88 -9.86 -20.39 -1.89
N ARG A 89 -9.42 -19.84 -0.74
CA ARG A 89 -8.64 -18.59 -0.72
C ARG A 89 -7.19 -18.86 -0.30
N PRO A 90 -6.25 -19.02 -1.25
CA PRO A 90 -4.83 -19.24 -0.96
C PRO A 90 -4.14 -18.16 -0.10
N THR A 91 -4.70 -16.95 0.02
CA THR A 91 -4.07 -15.83 0.75
C THR A 91 -3.78 -16.19 2.22
N PRO A 92 -2.51 -16.35 2.65
CA PRO A 92 -2.19 -16.96 3.95
C PRO A 92 -2.59 -16.11 5.15
N PHE A 93 -3.29 -16.74 6.11
CA PHE A 93 -3.93 -16.12 7.26
C PHE A 93 -4.20 -17.16 8.35
N GLY A 94 -3.46 -17.11 9.46
CA GLY A 94 -3.55 -18.12 10.51
C GLY A 94 -3.28 -19.52 9.94
N LEU A 95 -4.19 -20.46 10.22
CA LEU A 95 -4.18 -21.79 9.61
C LEU A 95 -5.10 -21.91 8.37
N MET A 96 -5.90 -20.89 8.03
CA MET A 96 -6.92 -21.00 6.95
C MET A 96 -6.31 -21.22 5.56
N ALA A 97 -5.07 -20.77 5.37
CA ALA A 97 -4.26 -20.98 4.18
C ALA A 97 -2.78 -20.82 4.54
N GLY A 98 -1.92 -21.65 3.95
CA GLY A 98 -0.48 -21.69 4.20
C GLY A 98 0.35 -21.45 2.96
N VAL A 99 1.68 -21.52 3.13
CA VAL A 99 2.66 -21.41 2.03
C VAL A 99 3.46 -22.70 1.85
N LEU A 100 3.99 -22.91 0.65
CA LEU A 100 4.92 -24.00 0.36
C LEU A 100 5.95 -23.58 -0.69
N TRP A 101 7.07 -24.29 -0.73
CA TRP A 101 8.12 -24.02 -1.72
C TRP A 101 7.86 -24.78 -3.02
N GLY A 102 8.20 -24.17 -4.15
CA GLY A 102 8.17 -24.85 -5.45
C GLY A 102 9.30 -24.43 -6.38
N SER A 103 9.55 -25.25 -7.39
CA SER A 103 10.56 -25.07 -8.44
C SER A 103 9.95 -25.16 -9.84
N PHE A 104 10.66 -24.65 -10.84
CA PHE A 104 10.36 -24.95 -12.24
C PHE A 104 11.21 -26.15 -12.68
N GLY A 105 10.58 -27.09 -13.38
CA GLY A 105 11.20 -28.29 -13.93
C GLY A 105 10.58 -28.65 -15.27
N ASP A 106 10.88 -29.84 -15.77
CA ASP A 106 10.50 -30.25 -17.13
C ASP A 106 9.10 -30.92 -17.17
N THR A 107 8.59 -31.36 -16.01
CA THR A 107 7.22 -31.87 -15.80
C THR A 107 6.59 -31.25 -14.55
N THR A 108 5.26 -31.15 -14.53
CA THR A 108 4.47 -30.61 -13.41
C THR A 108 4.19 -31.70 -12.39
N LYS A 109 4.30 -31.36 -11.10
CA LYS A 109 3.98 -32.21 -9.95
C LYS A 109 3.41 -31.34 -8.84
N GLY A 110 2.30 -31.76 -8.25
CA GLY A 110 1.63 -31.02 -7.18
C GLY A 110 0.98 -31.96 -6.18
N GLU A 111 1.67 -32.20 -5.07
CA GLU A 111 1.23 -33.10 -4.00
C GLU A 111 1.41 -32.41 -2.63
N LEU A 112 0.40 -32.48 -1.78
CA LEU A 112 0.42 -32.08 -0.37
C LEU A 112 0.26 -33.33 0.51
N THR A 113 1.01 -33.42 1.62
CA THR A 113 0.82 -34.54 2.58
C THR A 113 -0.38 -34.33 3.50
N GLY A 114 -0.89 -33.10 3.58
CA GLY A 114 -1.88 -32.66 4.56
C GLY A 114 -1.29 -32.27 5.92
N GLU A 115 0.02 -32.46 6.12
CA GLU A 115 0.77 -31.95 7.27
C GLU A 115 1.20 -30.50 7.04
N GLY A 116 1.63 -29.85 8.12
CA GLY A 116 2.16 -28.49 8.05
C GLY A 116 2.83 -28.04 9.35
N HIS A 117 3.79 -27.14 9.21
CA HIS A 117 4.50 -26.51 10.31
C HIS A 117 3.86 -25.17 10.69
N LYS A 118 3.49 -25.02 11.97
CA LYS A 118 2.86 -23.83 12.54
C LYS A 118 3.91 -22.95 13.22
N ALA A 119 4.23 -21.78 12.64
CA ALA A 119 5.01 -20.77 13.35
C ALA A 119 4.07 -19.80 14.07
N ALA A 120 4.07 -19.85 15.40
CA ALA A 120 3.28 -18.96 16.25
C ALA A 120 4.19 -17.91 16.90
N ARG A 121 3.85 -16.63 16.72
CA ARG A 121 4.60 -15.46 17.19
C ARG A 121 3.64 -14.46 17.85
N PRO A 122 4.08 -13.63 18.80
CA PRO A 122 3.21 -12.61 19.38
C PRO A 122 2.69 -11.63 18.30
N ASP A 123 1.45 -11.17 18.42
CA ASP A 123 0.95 -10.05 17.61
C ASP A 123 1.74 -8.79 17.98
N ALA A 124 2.24 -8.05 16.99
CA ALA A 124 3.14 -6.93 17.24
C ALA A 124 2.44 -5.72 17.90
N SER A 125 1.10 -5.63 17.87
CA SER A 125 0.33 -4.64 18.63
C SER A 125 0.32 -5.01 20.12
N TRP A 126 0.06 -6.28 20.44
CA TRP A 126 0.14 -6.81 21.81
C TRP A 126 1.56 -6.67 22.36
N LEU A 127 2.58 -7.06 21.60
CA LEU A 127 3.98 -6.99 22.04
C LEU A 127 4.44 -5.54 22.21
N SER A 128 4.08 -4.63 21.30
CA SER A 128 4.38 -3.20 21.47
C SER A 128 3.72 -2.64 22.73
N HIS A 129 2.48 -3.02 23.05
CA HIS A 129 1.85 -2.60 24.30
C HIS A 129 2.62 -3.13 25.53
N ARG A 130 3.00 -4.42 25.55
CA ARG A 130 3.77 -4.98 26.68
C ARG A 130 5.14 -4.31 26.82
N VAL A 131 5.89 -4.15 25.73
CA VAL A 131 7.18 -3.43 25.72
C VAL A 131 7.02 -1.97 26.17
N THR A 132 5.95 -1.28 25.78
CA THR A 132 5.70 0.10 26.24
C THR A 132 5.49 0.21 27.76
N ALA A 133 4.96 -0.84 28.40
CA ALA A 133 4.86 -0.90 29.86
C ALA A 133 6.21 -1.25 30.51
N TRP A 134 6.98 -2.16 29.93
CA TRP A 134 8.32 -2.52 30.42
C TRP A 134 9.35 -1.40 30.24
N GLU A 135 9.22 -0.54 29.22
CA GLU A 135 10.00 0.69 29.07
C GLU A 135 9.70 1.74 30.16
N GLN A 136 8.64 1.57 30.95
CA GLN A 136 8.29 2.42 32.10
C GLN A 136 8.69 1.79 33.45
N ASP A 137 9.17 0.54 33.46
CA ASP A 137 9.59 -0.17 34.67
C ASP A 137 11.00 0.29 35.10
N PRO A 138 11.19 0.86 36.31
CA PRO A 138 12.50 1.26 36.82
C PRO A 138 13.51 0.10 36.97
N ALA A 139 13.05 -1.16 37.02
CA ALA A 139 13.94 -2.32 37.02
C ALA A 139 14.45 -2.67 35.61
N VAL A 140 13.74 -2.26 34.55
CA VAL A 140 14.07 -2.63 33.16
C VAL A 140 14.78 -1.50 32.42
N LEU A 141 14.21 -0.28 32.42
CA LEU A 141 14.73 0.84 31.61
C LEU A 141 16.24 1.13 31.83
N PRO A 142 16.79 1.08 33.06
CA PRO A 142 18.22 1.31 33.29
C PRO A 142 19.18 0.22 32.78
N HIS A 143 18.67 -0.83 32.13
CA HIS A 143 19.47 -1.90 31.53
C HIS A 143 19.50 -1.85 29.99
N LEU A 144 18.77 -0.92 29.37
CA LEU A 144 18.61 -0.85 27.91
C LEU A 144 19.60 0.11 27.25
N SER A 145 20.02 -0.19 26.01
CA SER A 145 20.52 0.82 25.08
C SER A 145 19.38 1.74 24.61
N ILE A 146 19.71 3.02 24.47
CA ILE A 146 18.85 4.13 24.07
C ILE A 146 19.44 4.80 22.82
N VAL A 147 18.59 5.25 21.89
CA VAL A 147 18.99 6.09 20.75
C VAL A 147 17.96 7.19 20.49
N ALA A 148 18.39 8.33 19.95
CA ALA A 148 17.49 9.36 19.44
C ALA A 148 16.68 8.85 18.24
N ASN A 149 15.40 9.21 18.18
CA ASN A 149 14.55 8.87 17.06
C ASN A 149 15.00 9.64 15.81
N GLY A 150 15.54 8.92 14.81
CA GLY A 150 16.02 9.50 13.56
C GLY A 150 14.98 10.25 12.71
N LEU A 151 13.69 10.20 13.05
CA LEU A 151 12.66 11.06 12.46
C LEU A 151 12.59 12.47 13.08
N CYS A 152 13.22 12.70 14.22
CA CYS A 152 13.23 14.00 14.89
C CYS A 152 14.04 15.04 14.10
N PHE A 153 13.57 16.30 14.16
CA PHE A 153 14.27 17.48 13.67
C PHE A 153 13.95 18.71 14.54
N VAL A 154 14.74 19.78 14.40
CA VAL A 154 14.64 21.01 15.20
C VAL A 154 14.02 22.12 14.35
N ARG A 155 13.05 22.84 14.91
CA ARG A 155 12.33 23.95 14.28
C ARG A 155 12.21 25.11 15.29
N GLY A 156 13.06 26.12 15.14
CA GLY A 156 13.23 27.17 16.16
C GLY A 156 13.62 26.58 17.52
N GLU A 157 13.00 27.04 18.61
CA GLU A 157 13.20 26.47 19.96
C GLU A 157 12.52 25.10 20.21
N ARG A 158 12.07 24.38 19.18
CA ARG A 158 11.27 23.16 19.34
C ARG A 158 11.87 21.96 18.65
N LEU A 159 11.80 20.81 19.31
CA LEU A 159 12.07 19.52 18.72
C LEU A 159 10.74 18.94 18.23
N VAL A 160 10.71 18.51 16.98
CA VAL A 160 9.53 17.98 16.30
C VAL A 160 9.79 16.52 15.95
N LEU A 161 8.93 15.64 16.42
CA LEU A 161 8.74 14.29 15.91
C LEU A 161 7.52 14.36 14.96
N PRO A 162 7.71 14.36 13.62
CA PRO A 162 6.63 14.58 12.67
C PRO A 162 5.60 13.44 12.65
N PHE A 163 5.99 12.27 13.14
CA PHE A 163 5.23 11.04 13.15
C PHE A 163 5.57 10.27 14.42
N ALA A 164 4.60 10.10 15.31
CA ALA A 164 4.56 9.01 16.26
C ALA A 164 3.42 8.06 15.86
N PRO A 165 3.60 6.72 15.92
CA PRO A 165 2.54 5.77 15.64
C PRO A 165 1.27 6.05 16.46
N ALA A 166 0.12 5.65 15.93
CA ALA A 166 -1.09 5.62 16.73
C ALA A 166 -0.88 4.63 17.90
N GLY A 167 -1.39 4.99 19.09
CA GLY A 167 -1.26 4.15 20.29
C GLY A 167 -1.86 2.75 20.08
N PRO A 168 -1.44 1.72 20.86
CA PRO A 168 -1.90 0.35 20.66
C PRO A 168 -3.41 0.21 20.83
N ARG A 169 -4.16 0.19 19.72
CA ARG A 169 -5.55 -0.28 19.70
C ARG A 169 -5.54 -1.80 19.55
N LEU A 170 -6.10 -2.50 20.54
CA LEU A 170 -6.57 -3.87 20.36
C LEU A 170 -7.94 -3.83 19.66
N GLY A 171 -8.24 -4.86 18.85
CA GLY A 171 -9.63 -5.19 18.52
C GLY A 171 -10.47 -4.23 17.65
N SER A 172 -9.93 -3.51 16.66
CA SER A 172 -10.79 -2.94 15.60
C SER A 172 -10.80 -3.82 14.33
N THR A 173 -11.88 -4.55 14.10
CA THR A 173 -12.27 -4.95 12.73
C THR A 173 -12.62 -3.71 11.91
N VAL A 174 -12.42 -3.77 10.58
CA VAL A 174 -12.80 -2.67 9.67
C VAL A 174 -14.31 -2.71 9.41
N SER A 175 -15.09 -2.42 10.45
CA SER A 175 -16.54 -2.23 10.37
C SER A 175 -16.83 -0.81 9.89
N SER A 176 -17.19 -0.68 8.61
CA SER A 176 -17.62 0.58 7.99
C SER A 176 -18.87 1.16 8.67
N GLY A 177 -18.85 2.43 9.08
CA GLY A 177 -20.09 3.17 9.43
C GLY A 177 -20.04 4.26 10.51
N GLY A 178 -18.92 4.47 11.21
CA GLY A 178 -18.83 5.48 12.30
C GLY A 178 -17.99 6.72 11.94
N PRO A 179 -18.24 7.90 12.57
CA PRO A 179 -17.34 9.05 12.48
C PRO A 179 -15.95 8.70 13.03
N VAL A 180 -14.91 8.95 12.24
CA VAL A 180 -13.53 8.57 12.58
C VAL A 180 -12.85 9.72 13.33
N ASP A 181 -12.53 9.51 14.60
CA ASP A 181 -11.61 10.38 15.34
C ASP A 181 -10.65 9.58 16.24
N ASP A 182 -9.56 10.24 16.65
CA ASP A 182 -8.49 9.74 17.54
C ASP A 182 -7.80 8.41 17.13
N GLY A 183 -7.89 8.02 15.86
CA GLY A 183 -7.24 6.80 15.33
C GLY A 183 -5.87 7.02 14.66
N LEU A 184 -5.49 8.26 14.36
CA LEU A 184 -4.39 8.57 13.45
C LEU A 184 -3.02 8.74 14.17
N PRO A 185 -1.89 8.44 13.49
CA PRO A 185 -0.56 8.87 13.92
C PRO A 185 -0.50 10.38 14.14
N LYS A 186 0.11 10.82 15.24
CA LYS A 186 0.17 12.25 15.64
C LYS A 186 1.61 12.73 15.64
N SER A 187 1.83 13.97 15.19
CA SER A 187 3.08 14.67 15.45
C SER A 187 3.20 15.01 16.94
N ARG A 188 4.43 15.01 17.46
CA ARG A 188 4.75 15.40 18.84
C ARG A 188 5.79 16.52 18.81
N THR A 189 5.58 17.54 19.63
CA THR A 189 6.42 18.75 19.63
C THR A 189 6.69 19.18 21.06
N LEU A 190 7.96 19.38 21.40
CA LEU A 190 8.43 19.76 22.74
C LEU A 190 9.45 20.91 22.67
N LYS A 191 9.67 21.62 23.78
CA LYS A 191 10.70 22.66 23.83
C LYS A 191 12.08 22.02 23.83
N TYR A 192 12.96 22.47 22.94
CA TYR A 192 14.34 21.99 22.80
C TYR A 192 15.25 22.74 23.78
N THR A 193 15.03 22.50 25.08
CA THR A 193 15.84 23.07 26.17
C THR A 193 17.28 22.51 26.14
N PRO A 194 18.26 23.16 26.78
CA PRO A 194 19.65 22.68 26.81
C PRO A 194 19.79 21.22 27.29
N VAL A 195 18.99 20.81 28.28
CA VAL A 195 19.01 19.43 28.80
C VAL A 195 18.38 18.42 27.83
N VAL A 196 17.29 18.77 27.13
CA VAL A 196 16.73 17.93 26.05
C VAL A 196 17.68 17.86 24.86
N ARG A 197 18.38 18.96 24.55
CA ARG A 197 19.41 19.01 23.52
C ARG A 197 20.54 18.03 23.84
N SER A 198 21.16 18.17 25.02
CA SER A 198 22.24 17.28 25.47
C SER A 198 21.84 15.81 25.42
N ALA A 199 20.64 15.46 25.92
CA ALA A 199 20.14 14.09 25.87
C ALA A 199 19.95 13.54 24.43
N VAL A 200 19.46 14.36 23.50
CA VAL A 200 19.22 13.96 22.10
C VAL A 200 20.52 13.92 21.28
N GLU A 201 21.45 14.84 21.53
CA GLU A 201 22.75 14.90 20.83
C GLU A 201 23.70 13.79 21.33
N ALA A 202 23.72 13.49 22.63
CA ALA A 202 24.44 12.34 23.18
C ALA A 202 23.87 11.00 22.69
N ALA A 203 22.54 10.90 22.56
CA ALA A 203 21.87 9.71 22.03
C ALA A 203 21.84 9.63 20.50
N ALA A 204 22.62 10.43 19.75
CA ALA A 204 22.68 10.38 18.30
C ALA A 204 23.17 9.01 17.74
N ARG A 205 23.81 8.19 18.58
CA ARG A 205 24.08 6.75 18.36
C ARG A 205 23.62 5.95 19.58
N PRO A 206 23.36 4.63 19.44
CA PRO A 206 22.98 3.78 20.57
C PRO A 206 24.01 3.82 21.71
N LEU A 207 23.56 4.11 22.93
CA LEU A 207 24.37 4.06 24.16
C LEU A 207 23.55 3.54 25.36
N PRO A 208 24.18 3.00 26.41
CA PRO A 208 23.47 2.53 27.61
C PRO A 208 22.73 3.66 28.34
N TYR A 209 21.51 3.41 28.83
CA TYR A 209 20.71 4.38 29.60
C TYR A 209 21.52 5.06 30.72
N ARG A 210 22.28 4.29 31.50
CA ARG A 210 23.06 4.80 32.64
C ARG A 210 24.19 5.74 32.21
N GLU A 211 24.75 5.54 31.02
CA GLU A 211 25.77 6.42 30.46
C GLU A 211 25.16 7.73 29.95
N LEU A 212 23.98 7.65 29.32
CA LEU A 212 23.21 8.83 28.91
C LEU A 212 22.80 9.70 30.11
N VAL A 213 22.29 9.08 31.19
CA VAL A 213 21.97 9.77 32.45
C VAL A 213 23.20 10.49 33.00
N ARG A 214 24.32 9.77 33.21
CA ARG A 214 25.58 10.33 33.72
C ARG A 214 26.12 11.46 32.84
N HIS A 215 26.05 11.33 31.51
CA HIS A 215 26.51 12.36 30.57
C HIS A 215 25.71 13.66 30.72
N VAL A 216 24.39 13.56 30.81
CA VAL A 216 23.51 14.72 30.96
C VAL A 216 23.63 15.33 32.37
N GLU A 217 23.71 14.52 33.42
CA GLU A 217 23.93 14.99 34.81
C GLU A 217 25.24 15.78 34.95
N ALA A 218 26.34 15.31 34.33
CA ALA A 218 27.62 16.02 34.31
C ALA A 218 27.53 17.41 33.62
N GLY A 219 26.60 17.60 32.67
CA GLY A 219 26.32 18.89 32.04
C GLY A 219 25.39 19.81 32.84
N PHE A 220 24.68 19.29 33.85
CA PHE A 220 23.69 20.02 34.63
C PHE A 220 23.77 19.68 36.14
N PRO A 221 24.92 19.95 36.81
CA PRO A 221 25.16 19.54 38.21
C PRO A 221 24.25 20.22 39.26
N GLY A 222 23.44 21.21 38.86
CA GLY A 222 22.38 21.81 39.69
C GLY A 222 20.99 21.21 39.48
N ALA A 223 20.88 20.08 38.75
CA ALA A 223 19.62 19.36 38.58
C ALA A 223 19.26 18.59 39.87
N PRO A 224 17.99 18.56 40.31
CA PRO A 224 17.57 17.72 41.44
C PRO A 224 17.76 16.22 41.17
N ASP A 225 18.02 15.45 42.22
CA ASP A 225 18.21 14.00 42.16
C ASP A 225 17.10 13.30 41.35
N GLY A 226 17.52 12.45 40.40
CA GLY A 226 16.61 11.70 39.54
C GLY A 226 15.88 12.54 38.46
N ALA A 227 15.99 13.87 38.43
CA ALA A 227 15.29 14.70 37.45
C ALA A 227 15.72 14.41 36.01
N VAL A 228 17.00 14.11 35.78
CA VAL A 228 17.54 13.70 34.47
C VAL A 228 17.01 12.33 34.05
N SER A 229 16.99 11.36 34.97
CA SER A 229 16.40 10.03 34.74
C SER A 229 14.91 10.12 34.40
N GLY A 230 14.16 10.96 35.12
CA GLY A 230 12.75 11.25 34.85
C GLY A 230 12.51 11.93 33.50
N LEU A 231 13.37 12.86 33.10
CA LEU A 231 13.32 13.47 31.76
C LEU A 231 13.58 12.44 30.66
N ILE A 232 14.60 11.58 30.81
CA ILE A 232 14.92 10.56 29.79
C ILE A 232 13.76 9.56 29.66
N ALA A 233 13.15 9.13 30.77
CA ALA A 233 11.94 8.30 30.76
C ALA A 233 10.75 9.00 30.04
N GLN A 234 10.55 10.30 30.26
CA GLN A 234 9.55 11.09 29.53
C GLN A 234 9.87 11.18 28.02
N LEU A 235 11.13 11.31 27.64
CA LEU A 235 11.55 11.33 26.22
C LEU A 235 11.39 9.97 25.54
N VAL A 236 11.56 8.85 26.26
CA VAL A 236 11.24 7.49 25.80
C VAL A 236 9.73 7.32 25.62
N ALA A 237 8.91 7.70 26.61
CA ALA A 237 7.44 7.68 26.48
C ALA A 237 6.92 8.62 25.37
N ALA A 238 7.63 9.73 25.12
CA ALA A 238 7.39 10.63 24.01
C ALA A 238 7.81 10.04 22.64
N GLY A 239 8.56 8.94 22.59
CA GLY A 239 9.10 8.34 21.37
C GLY A 239 10.18 9.20 20.70
N VAL A 240 10.73 10.17 21.43
CA VAL A 240 11.84 11.04 21.02
C VAL A 240 13.16 10.32 21.20
N LEU A 241 13.26 9.54 22.27
CA LEU A 241 14.25 8.48 22.46
C LEU A 241 13.57 7.12 22.23
N LEU A 242 14.32 6.13 21.77
CA LEU A 242 13.88 4.78 21.43
C LEU A 242 14.79 3.77 22.15
N THR A 243 14.20 2.73 22.73
CA THR A 243 14.98 1.67 23.39
C THR A 243 15.23 0.47 22.46
N GLU A 244 16.27 -0.30 22.76
CA GLU A 244 16.52 -1.57 22.07
C GLU A 244 15.57 -2.72 22.46
N LEU A 245 14.71 -2.55 23.48
CA LEU A 245 13.76 -3.58 23.93
C LEU A 245 12.71 -3.89 22.85
N ARG A 246 12.42 -2.90 21.99
CA ARG A 246 11.51 -3.05 20.84
C ARG A 246 12.19 -3.86 19.73
N PRO A 247 11.67 -5.04 19.33
CA PRO A 247 12.29 -5.85 18.30
C PRO A 247 12.33 -5.14 16.93
N PRO A 248 13.47 -5.18 16.21
CA PRO A 248 13.55 -4.71 14.83
C PRO A 248 12.78 -5.64 13.87
N LEU A 249 12.56 -5.20 12.62
CA LEU A 249 11.80 -5.96 11.63
C LEU A 249 12.53 -7.20 11.09
N ASP A 250 13.84 -7.33 11.30
CA ASP A 250 14.63 -8.52 10.98
C ASP A 250 14.82 -9.49 12.17
N ALA A 251 14.20 -9.22 13.32
CA ALA A 251 14.24 -10.14 14.47
C ALA A 251 13.53 -11.46 14.14
N ALA A 252 14.30 -12.55 14.05
CA ALA A 252 13.78 -13.89 13.69
C ALA A 252 12.78 -14.46 14.72
N ASP A 253 12.98 -14.17 16.01
CA ASP A 253 11.97 -14.33 17.06
C ASP A 253 11.89 -13.04 17.90
N PRO A 254 10.76 -12.30 17.85
CA PRO A 254 10.54 -11.12 18.68
C PRO A 254 10.59 -11.37 20.20
N LEU A 255 10.25 -12.57 20.69
CA LEU A 255 10.31 -12.87 22.13
C LEU A 255 11.74 -13.15 22.59
N THR A 256 12.50 -13.99 21.87
CA THR A 256 13.94 -14.17 22.14
C THR A 256 14.72 -12.85 22.04
N HIS A 257 14.29 -11.90 21.18
CA HIS A 257 14.88 -10.55 21.18
C HIS A 257 14.66 -9.83 22.51
N VAL A 258 13.40 -9.76 22.99
CA VAL A 258 13.01 -9.10 24.26
C VAL A 258 13.69 -9.79 25.45
N GLU A 259 13.63 -11.13 25.53
CA GLU A 259 14.14 -11.92 26.64
C GLU A 259 15.63 -11.65 26.91
N ARG A 260 16.42 -11.46 25.85
CA ARG A 260 17.86 -11.12 25.93
C ARG A 260 18.16 -9.68 26.37
N ARG A 261 17.15 -8.81 26.50
CA ARG A 261 17.29 -7.42 27.01
C ARG A 261 16.83 -7.28 28.46
N LEU A 262 16.04 -8.21 28.97
CA LEU A 262 15.47 -8.12 30.31
C LEU A 262 16.49 -8.55 31.37
N PRO A 263 16.47 -7.96 32.58
CA PRO A 263 17.33 -8.42 33.66
C PRO A 263 17.08 -9.90 33.98
N ALA A 264 18.15 -10.68 34.09
CA ALA A 264 18.07 -12.09 34.43
C ALA A 264 17.36 -12.29 35.79
N GLY A 265 16.45 -13.27 35.86
CA GLY A 265 15.64 -13.52 37.06
C GLY A 265 14.49 -12.53 37.31
N SER A 266 14.32 -11.48 36.49
CA SER A 266 13.16 -10.58 36.60
C SER A 266 11.84 -11.31 36.33
N SER A 267 10.77 -10.88 37.01
CA SER A 267 9.41 -11.37 36.78
C SER A 267 8.97 -11.20 35.32
N VAL A 268 9.42 -10.11 34.67
CA VAL A 268 9.19 -9.83 33.24
C VAL A 268 9.89 -10.86 32.35
N ALA A 269 11.14 -11.23 32.64
CA ALA A 269 11.84 -12.28 31.88
C ALA A 269 11.13 -13.64 32.01
N GLY A 270 10.67 -14.00 33.22
CA GLY A 270 9.87 -15.20 33.44
C GLY A 270 8.55 -15.21 32.65
N GLN A 271 7.86 -14.06 32.59
CA GLN A 271 6.65 -13.88 31.79
C GLN A 271 6.91 -14.08 30.28
N VAL A 272 7.98 -13.48 29.73
CA VAL A 272 8.35 -13.62 28.32
C VAL A 272 8.73 -15.05 27.98
N ALA A 273 9.55 -15.70 28.82
CA ALA A 273 9.96 -17.09 28.65
C ALA A 273 8.77 -18.06 28.69
N ALA A 274 7.77 -17.82 29.55
CA ALA A 274 6.54 -18.61 29.62
C ALA A 274 5.70 -18.49 28.33
N VAL A 275 5.52 -17.27 27.80
CA VAL A 275 4.80 -17.06 26.52
C VAL A 275 5.55 -17.70 25.36
N ARG A 276 6.88 -17.53 25.27
CA ARG A 276 7.71 -18.16 24.23
C ARG A 276 7.61 -19.69 24.28
N SER A 277 7.67 -20.28 25.47
CA SER A 277 7.58 -21.73 25.65
C SER A 277 6.21 -22.29 25.27
N ALA A 278 5.12 -21.60 25.62
CA ALA A 278 3.77 -22.00 25.24
C ALA A 278 3.51 -21.86 23.72
N LEU A 279 4.05 -20.82 23.07
CA LEU A 279 3.99 -20.66 21.62
C LEU A 279 4.80 -21.76 20.89
N ALA A 280 5.99 -22.11 21.39
CA ALA A 280 6.79 -23.19 20.84
C ALA A 280 6.08 -24.55 20.99
N ALA A 281 5.49 -24.82 22.16
CA ALA A 281 4.70 -26.03 22.40
C ALA A 281 3.50 -26.13 21.45
N TYR A 282 2.77 -25.02 21.21
CA TYR A 282 1.70 -24.98 20.23
C TYR A 282 2.22 -25.21 18.79
N GLY A 283 3.32 -24.56 18.40
CA GLY A 283 3.93 -24.74 17.07
C GLY A 283 4.41 -26.17 16.77
N ALA A 284 4.71 -26.95 17.82
CA ALA A 284 5.09 -28.36 17.72
C ALA A 284 3.90 -29.34 17.65
N THR A 285 2.65 -28.89 17.85
CA THR A 285 1.47 -29.78 17.73
C THR A 285 1.09 -30.02 16.27
N PRO A 286 0.64 -31.23 15.88
CA PRO A 286 0.02 -31.50 14.58
C PRO A 286 -1.19 -30.60 14.27
N LEU A 287 -1.54 -30.46 12.99
CA LEU A 287 -2.74 -29.73 12.56
C LEU A 287 -4.02 -30.44 13.03
N GLY A 288 -4.95 -29.69 13.60
CA GLY A 288 -6.21 -30.16 14.19
C GLY A 288 -6.12 -30.50 15.68
N SER A 289 -4.93 -30.87 16.16
CA SER A 289 -4.68 -31.22 17.57
C SER A 289 -4.27 -30.03 18.46
N GLY A 290 -3.99 -28.85 17.88
CA GLY A 290 -3.31 -27.77 18.58
C GLY A 290 -4.17 -26.96 19.57
N THR A 291 -5.49 -27.08 19.53
CA THR A 291 -6.44 -26.27 20.31
C THR A 291 -6.13 -26.17 21.83
N PRO A 292 -5.74 -27.25 22.55
CA PRO A 292 -5.37 -27.12 23.96
C PRO A 292 -4.10 -26.29 24.17
N ALA A 293 -3.06 -26.54 23.37
CA ALA A 293 -1.79 -25.80 23.46
C ALA A 293 -1.95 -24.32 23.03
N TRP A 294 -2.82 -24.04 22.06
CA TRP A 294 -3.23 -22.69 21.68
C TRP A 294 -3.88 -21.94 22.84
N ARG A 295 -4.82 -22.58 23.55
CA ARG A 295 -5.49 -22.01 24.74
C ARG A 295 -4.49 -21.76 25.87
N THR A 296 -3.50 -22.64 26.06
CA THR A 296 -2.37 -22.40 26.99
C THR A 296 -1.50 -21.21 26.56
N ALA A 297 -1.19 -21.06 25.27
CA ALA A 297 -0.41 -19.93 24.76
C ALA A 297 -1.15 -18.58 24.88
N LEU A 298 -2.46 -18.56 24.59
CA LEU A 298 -3.31 -17.39 24.86
C LEU A 298 -3.39 -17.09 26.36
N GLY A 299 -3.54 -18.11 27.21
CA GLY A 299 -3.58 -17.96 28.67
C GLY A 299 -2.27 -17.38 29.24
N ALA A 300 -1.12 -17.84 28.76
CA ALA A 300 0.17 -17.25 29.11
C ALA A 300 0.24 -15.78 28.66
N ALA A 301 -0.16 -15.47 27.42
CA ALA A 301 -0.13 -14.11 26.90
C ALA A 301 -1.07 -13.15 27.66
N THR A 302 -2.25 -13.60 28.08
CA THR A 302 -3.18 -12.79 28.89
C THR A 302 -2.76 -12.68 30.35
N ALA A 303 -2.09 -13.67 30.93
CA ALA A 303 -1.54 -13.57 32.29
C ALA A 303 -0.53 -12.41 32.41
N THR A 304 0.32 -12.17 31.40
CA THR A 304 1.21 -10.99 31.35
C THR A 304 0.48 -9.65 31.25
N ALA A 305 -0.82 -9.65 30.95
CA ALA A 305 -1.64 -8.43 30.88
C ALA A 305 -2.22 -8.02 32.25
N ALA A 306 -2.49 -8.98 33.13
CA ALA A 306 -3.18 -8.75 34.41
C ALA A 306 -2.36 -7.94 35.43
N GLY A 307 -1.03 -7.87 35.28
CA GLY A 307 -0.15 -7.14 36.20
C GLY A 307 -0.13 -5.61 36.05
N SER A 308 -0.87 -5.02 35.10
CA SER A 308 -0.94 -3.55 34.94
C SER A 308 -2.22 -2.96 35.56
N VAL A 309 -2.07 -1.90 36.37
CA VAL A 309 -3.05 -1.31 37.32
C VAL A 309 -4.35 -0.75 36.69
N ALA A 310 -4.56 -0.90 35.38
CA ALA A 310 -5.75 -0.45 34.65
C ALA A 310 -6.82 -1.56 34.46
N ALA A 311 -6.91 -2.52 35.39
CA ALA A 311 -7.78 -3.70 35.28
C ALA A 311 -9.24 -3.45 35.71
N THR A 312 -9.89 -2.37 35.25
CA THR A 312 -11.29 -2.07 35.58
C THR A 312 -12.29 -2.82 34.70
N ALA A 313 -12.81 -3.94 35.24
CA ALA A 313 -14.16 -4.48 35.02
C ALA A 313 -14.74 -4.59 33.59
N ALA A 314 -13.92 -4.64 32.54
CA ALA A 314 -14.34 -5.00 31.19
C ALA A 314 -13.20 -5.72 30.45
N ALA A 315 -13.39 -7.00 30.09
CA ALA A 315 -12.39 -7.79 29.37
C ALA A 315 -12.90 -8.31 27.98
N PRO A 316 -13.22 -7.42 27.01
CA PRO A 316 -13.73 -7.83 25.70
C PRO A 316 -12.64 -8.17 24.65
N GLU A 317 -11.35 -8.03 24.97
CA GLU A 317 -10.30 -7.77 23.95
C GLU A 317 -9.15 -8.79 23.82
N SER A 318 -9.20 -9.94 24.51
CA SER A 318 -8.13 -10.98 24.48
C SER A 318 -7.94 -11.73 23.14
N ALA A 319 -8.59 -11.29 22.05
CA ALA A 319 -8.75 -12.09 20.83
C ALA A 319 -7.53 -12.14 19.89
N HIS A 320 -6.52 -11.28 20.07
CA HIS A 320 -5.44 -11.06 19.09
C HIS A 320 -4.06 -10.86 19.73
N CYS A 321 -3.69 -11.70 20.71
CA CYS A 321 -2.36 -11.67 21.33
C CYS A 321 -1.26 -12.37 20.49
N VAL A 322 -1.66 -13.21 19.53
CA VAL A 322 -0.77 -14.13 18.79
C VAL A 322 -1.12 -14.11 17.30
N GLN A 323 -0.10 -14.15 16.45
CA GLN A 323 -0.19 -14.45 15.02
C GLN A 323 0.34 -15.86 14.75
N VAL A 324 -0.31 -16.57 13.82
CA VAL A 324 0.21 -17.82 13.26
C VAL A 324 0.41 -17.65 11.76
N ASP A 325 1.53 -18.14 11.25
CA ASP A 325 1.76 -18.37 9.82
C ASP A 325 2.01 -19.88 9.60
N LEU A 326 1.39 -20.45 8.57
CA LEU A 326 1.42 -21.89 8.26
C LEU A 326 2.31 -22.18 7.05
N ARG A 327 3.21 -23.15 7.18
CA ARG A 327 3.83 -23.85 6.04
C ARG A 327 3.13 -25.18 5.82
N LEU A 328 2.74 -25.47 4.59
CA LEU A 328 2.21 -26.78 4.17
C LEU A 328 3.37 -27.68 3.74
N GLU A 329 3.28 -28.97 4.04
CA GLU A 329 4.23 -29.99 3.55
C GLU A 329 3.74 -30.59 2.22
N GLY A 330 4.67 -30.78 1.28
CA GLY A 330 4.35 -31.24 -0.07
C GLY A 330 5.48 -31.05 -1.09
N THR A 331 5.26 -31.57 -2.30
CA THR A 331 6.15 -31.46 -3.45
C THR A 331 5.49 -30.64 -4.54
N VAL A 332 6.12 -29.52 -4.96
CA VAL A 332 5.67 -28.72 -6.10
C VAL A 332 6.78 -28.48 -7.12
N VAL A 333 6.53 -28.93 -8.34
CA VAL A 333 7.27 -28.59 -9.55
C VAL A 333 6.25 -28.09 -10.58
N LEU A 334 6.52 -26.98 -11.25
CA LEU A 334 5.75 -26.53 -12.42
C LEU A 334 6.58 -26.69 -13.69
N SER A 335 5.94 -27.06 -14.80
CA SER A 335 6.63 -27.11 -16.09
C SER A 335 7.15 -25.74 -16.53
N ARG A 336 8.18 -25.74 -17.38
CA ARG A 336 8.71 -24.51 -17.99
C ARG A 336 7.69 -23.80 -18.90
N GLU A 337 6.61 -24.45 -19.32
CA GLU A 337 5.52 -23.80 -20.06
C GLU A 337 4.83 -22.73 -19.20
N VAL A 338 4.61 -22.98 -17.91
CA VAL A 338 4.05 -21.97 -17.00
C VAL A 338 4.98 -20.76 -16.88
N ALA A 339 6.30 -20.98 -16.84
CA ALA A 339 7.28 -19.89 -16.85
C ALA A 339 7.27 -19.10 -18.18
N ARG A 340 7.18 -19.79 -19.33
CA ARG A 340 7.08 -19.16 -20.66
C ARG A 340 5.81 -18.34 -20.83
N GLU A 341 4.69 -18.79 -20.26
CA GLU A 341 3.43 -18.05 -20.22
C GLU A 341 3.53 -16.81 -19.32
N LEU A 342 4.09 -16.95 -18.11
CA LEU A 342 4.35 -15.83 -17.20
C LEU A 342 5.23 -14.74 -17.82
N GLU A 343 6.30 -15.12 -18.53
CA GLU A 343 7.16 -14.18 -19.26
C GLU A 343 6.38 -13.41 -20.35
N ARG A 344 5.53 -14.11 -21.12
CA ARG A 344 4.70 -13.48 -22.17
C ARG A 344 3.66 -12.52 -21.57
N ALA A 345 3.00 -12.90 -20.49
CA ALA A 345 2.05 -12.03 -19.79
C ALA A 345 2.71 -10.80 -19.17
N ALA A 346 3.89 -10.96 -18.55
CA ALA A 346 4.68 -9.87 -18.00
C ALA A 346 5.10 -8.86 -19.09
N ALA A 347 5.50 -9.35 -20.27
CA ALA A 347 5.86 -8.53 -21.43
C ALA A 347 4.65 -7.81 -22.04
N ALA A 348 3.50 -8.48 -22.16
CA ALA A 348 2.27 -7.84 -22.64
C ALA A 348 1.81 -6.71 -21.69
N LEU A 349 1.82 -6.95 -20.38
CA LEU A 349 1.49 -5.90 -19.40
C LEU A 349 2.52 -4.78 -19.34
N TRP A 350 3.80 -5.05 -19.64
CA TRP A 350 4.81 -3.99 -19.78
C TRP A 350 4.45 -3.03 -20.93
N ARG A 351 4.10 -3.56 -22.10
CA ARG A 351 3.63 -2.77 -23.27
C ARG A 351 2.35 -2.00 -22.96
N LEU A 352 1.40 -2.62 -22.26
CA LEU A 352 0.13 -2.03 -21.84
C LEU A 352 0.23 -1.07 -20.64
N SER A 353 1.39 -0.89 -20.04
CA SER A 353 1.60 0.06 -18.92
C SER A 353 1.86 1.45 -19.49
N PRO A 354 0.96 2.44 -19.34
CA PRO A 354 1.14 3.75 -19.99
C PRO A 354 2.45 4.42 -19.57
N PRO A 355 3.25 4.96 -20.52
CA PRO A 355 4.32 5.88 -20.21
C PRO A 355 3.72 7.21 -19.76
N GLY A 356 4.54 8.06 -19.13
CA GLY A 356 4.12 9.38 -18.69
C GLY A 356 4.77 9.81 -17.37
N PRO A 357 4.55 11.07 -16.97
CA PRO A 357 5.09 11.60 -15.72
C PRO A 357 4.64 10.76 -14.52
N GLY A 358 5.61 10.35 -13.70
CA GLY A 358 5.34 9.71 -12.42
C GLY A 358 4.66 10.69 -11.46
N ARG A 359 4.01 10.18 -10.40
CA ARG A 359 3.36 11.04 -9.39
C ARG A 359 4.30 12.04 -8.69
N LEU A 360 5.61 11.84 -8.79
CA LEU A 360 6.63 12.76 -8.28
C LEU A 360 7.17 13.74 -9.33
N THR A 361 6.76 13.72 -10.61
CA THR A 361 7.34 14.61 -11.63
C THR A 361 7.20 16.10 -11.30
N PRO A 362 6.03 16.62 -10.87
CA PRO A 362 5.93 18.00 -10.39
C PRO A 362 6.83 18.31 -9.18
N TYR A 363 7.09 17.30 -8.33
CA TYR A 363 7.97 17.44 -7.16
C TYR A 363 9.48 17.36 -7.53
N HIS A 364 9.81 16.78 -8.69
CA HIS A 364 11.15 16.83 -9.28
C HIS A 364 11.38 18.17 -9.97
N GLU A 365 10.40 18.70 -10.69
CA GLU A 365 10.40 20.07 -11.24
C GLU A 365 10.59 21.10 -10.12
N GLU A 366 9.77 21.04 -9.05
CA GLU A 366 9.92 21.87 -7.84
C GLU A 366 11.30 21.74 -7.17
N PHE A 367 11.92 20.54 -7.19
CA PHE A 367 13.26 20.32 -6.64
C PHE A 367 14.34 20.98 -7.51
N VAL A 368 14.27 20.80 -8.83
CA VAL A 368 15.23 21.38 -9.77
C VAL A 368 15.17 22.91 -9.72
N GLU A 369 13.98 23.49 -9.65
CA GLU A 369 13.77 24.94 -9.49
C GLU A 369 14.37 25.46 -8.15
N ARG A 370 14.14 24.77 -7.02
CA ARG A 370 14.62 25.22 -5.71
C ARG A 370 16.13 25.02 -5.50
N TYR A 371 16.70 23.92 -5.99
CA TYR A 371 18.03 23.46 -5.60
C TYR A 371 19.05 23.39 -6.75
N GLY A 372 18.59 23.47 -8.00
CA GLY A 372 19.40 23.24 -9.19
C GLY A 372 19.73 21.76 -9.45
N LEU A 373 20.26 21.49 -10.63
CA LEU A 373 20.69 20.15 -11.05
C LEU A 373 21.98 19.73 -10.31
N GLY A 374 22.07 18.48 -9.89
CA GLY A 374 23.27 17.87 -9.32
C GLY A 374 23.66 18.30 -7.89
N ARG A 375 22.96 19.26 -7.28
CA ARG A 375 23.14 19.61 -5.86
C ARG A 375 22.60 18.48 -4.98
N PHE A 376 23.39 18.02 -4.01
CA PHE A 376 22.95 17.09 -2.98
C PHE A 376 22.44 17.86 -1.75
N VAL A 377 21.29 17.45 -1.23
CA VAL A 377 20.53 18.09 -0.14
C VAL A 377 20.08 17.00 0.86
N PRO A 378 20.17 17.21 2.19
CA PRO A 378 19.71 16.22 3.17
C PRO A 378 18.22 15.89 3.02
N VAL A 379 17.83 14.61 3.04
CA VAL A 379 16.43 14.19 2.84
C VAL A 379 15.45 14.81 3.86
N LYS A 380 15.93 15.12 5.07
CA LYS A 380 15.17 15.84 6.10
C LYS A 380 14.89 17.31 5.75
N GLU A 381 15.80 17.96 5.04
CA GLU A 381 15.63 19.35 4.59
C GLU A 381 14.62 19.39 3.44
N VAL A 382 14.80 18.54 2.41
CA VAL A 382 13.91 18.43 1.24
C VAL A 382 12.45 18.27 1.66
N LEU A 383 12.18 17.40 2.63
CA LEU A 383 10.83 17.05 3.10
C LEU A 383 10.28 17.96 4.20
N ASP A 384 11.03 18.95 4.69
CA ASP A 384 10.53 19.95 5.64
C ASP A 384 9.91 21.16 4.89
N PRO A 385 8.69 21.61 5.26
CA PRO A 385 7.99 22.69 4.55
C PRO A 385 8.46 24.11 4.92
N ASP A 386 9.30 24.30 5.94
CA ASP A 386 9.76 25.62 6.38
C ASP A 386 11.14 25.96 5.76
N VAL A 387 12.01 24.94 5.58
CA VAL A 387 13.36 25.11 4.99
C VAL A 387 13.52 24.49 3.59
N GLY A 388 12.62 23.62 3.16
CA GLY A 388 12.71 22.88 1.90
C GLY A 388 11.47 22.97 1.04
N LEU A 389 11.01 21.83 0.54
CA LEU A 389 9.79 21.71 -0.27
C LEU A 389 8.58 21.23 0.56
N GLY A 390 8.81 20.61 1.72
CA GLY A 390 7.77 19.82 2.38
C GLY A 390 7.45 18.52 1.62
N ALA A 391 6.43 17.77 2.08
CA ALA A 391 6.09 16.48 1.49
C ALA A 391 5.44 16.57 0.09
N PRO A 392 5.68 15.61 -0.82
CA PRO A 392 5.00 15.53 -2.12
C PRO A 392 3.48 15.43 -2.02
N ALA A 393 2.78 15.69 -3.13
CA ALA A 393 1.32 15.70 -3.17
C ALA A 393 0.71 14.31 -2.87
N GLY A 394 -0.38 14.27 -2.09
CA GLY A 394 -1.04 13.03 -1.68
C GLY A 394 -0.31 12.20 -0.61
N TYR A 395 0.78 12.71 -0.03
CA TYR A 395 1.46 12.10 1.13
C TYR A 395 0.67 12.34 2.43
N ARG A 396 0.75 11.38 3.38
CA ARG A 396 -0.18 11.29 4.51
C ARG A 396 0.44 11.23 5.91
N LEU A 397 1.75 10.99 6.04
CA LEU A 397 2.41 10.71 7.33
C LEU A 397 3.71 11.52 7.52
N PRO A 398 3.63 12.82 7.88
CA PRO A 398 2.41 13.62 8.10
C PRO A 398 1.70 14.06 6.79
N PRO A 399 0.45 14.56 6.84
CA PRO A 399 -0.25 15.03 5.64
C PRO A 399 0.51 16.13 4.90
N SER A 400 0.58 16.06 3.57
CA SER A 400 1.12 17.15 2.74
C SER A 400 0.17 18.35 2.72
N HIS A 401 0.75 19.54 2.58
CA HIS A 401 0.01 20.78 2.29
C HIS A 401 -0.36 20.91 0.81
N ARG A 402 0.27 20.14 -0.08
CA ARG A 402 -0.12 20.07 -1.50
C ARG A 402 -1.44 19.30 -1.64
N PRO A 403 -2.41 19.77 -2.46
CA PRO A 403 -3.64 19.02 -2.72
C PRO A 403 -3.31 17.64 -3.28
N ALA A 404 -4.05 16.62 -2.87
CA ALA A 404 -3.86 15.28 -3.44
C ALA A 404 -4.21 15.31 -4.94
N PRO A 405 -3.35 14.80 -5.83
CA PRO A 405 -3.69 14.68 -7.24
C PRO A 405 -4.85 13.68 -7.38
N GLY A 406 -5.70 13.91 -8.38
CA GLY A 406 -6.70 12.91 -8.78
C GLY A 406 -6.05 11.64 -9.33
N PRO A 407 -6.86 10.67 -9.78
CA PRO A 407 -6.38 9.62 -10.67
C PRO A 407 -5.61 10.24 -11.84
N LEU A 408 -4.48 9.63 -12.24
CA LEU A 408 -3.80 10.05 -13.46
C LEU A 408 -4.78 9.83 -14.64
N PRO A 409 -5.05 10.85 -15.46
CA PRO A 409 -6.05 10.74 -16.51
C PRO A 409 -5.61 9.69 -17.55
N VAL A 410 -6.51 8.76 -17.87
CA VAL A 410 -6.32 7.85 -19.01
C VAL A 410 -6.42 8.70 -20.28
N GLY A 411 -5.44 8.58 -21.18
CA GLY A 411 -5.42 9.33 -22.44
C GLY A 411 -6.70 9.13 -23.24
N ALA A 412 -7.25 10.19 -23.83
CA ALA A 412 -8.59 10.16 -24.44
C ALA A 412 -8.74 9.13 -25.58
N VAL A 413 -7.63 8.79 -26.26
CA VAL A 413 -7.60 7.70 -27.25
C VAL A 413 -7.71 6.34 -26.56
N ARG A 414 -6.87 6.06 -25.55
CA ARG A 414 -6.93 4.81 -24.78
C ARG A 414 -8.28 4.63 -24.08
N GLN A 415 -8.85 5.68 -23.51
CA GLN A 415 -10.18 5.60 -22.88
C GLN A 415 -11.29 5.25 -23.88
N ARG A 416 -11.16 5.69 -25.15
CA ARG A 416 -12.05 5.26 -26.25
C ARG A 416 -11.84 3.79 -26.59
N LEU A 417 -10.59 3.32 -26.70
CA LEU A 417 -10.28 1.91 -26.99
C LEU A 417 -10.80 0.96 -25.89
N LEU A 418 -10.70 1.33 -24.62
CA LEU A 418 -11.25 0.54 -23.51
C LEU A 418 -12.78 0.44 -23.56
N LEU A 419 -13.47 1.52 -23.94
CA LEU A 419 -14.92 1.53 -24.14
C LEU A 419 -15.34 0.74 -25.40
N GLU A 420 -14.57 0.83 -26.49
CA GLU A 420 -14.73 0.03 -27.72
C GLU A 420 -14.61 -1.48 -27.41
N LEU A 421 -13.62 -1.86 -26.61
CA LEU A 421 -13.37 -3.25 -26.20
C LEU A 421 -14.54 -3.81 -25.35
N ALA A 422 -15.02 -3.05 -24.38
CA ALA A 422 -16.14 -3.44 -23.51
C ALA A 422 -17.48 -3.50 -24.28
N ALA A 423 -17.84 -2.44 -25.02
CA ALA A 423 -19.07 -2.38 -25.78
C ALA A 423 -19.10 -3.41 -26.91
N GLY A 424 -17.96 -3.62 -27.58
CA GLY A 424 -17.81 -4.66 -28.60
C GLY A 424 -17.90 -6.09 -28.05
N ALA A 425 -17.59 -6.33 -26.77
CA ALA A 425 -17.84 -7.61 -26.12
C ALA A 425 -19.34 -7.80 -25.83
N GLN A 426 -19.97 -6.80 -25.19
CA GLN A 426 -21.40 -6.78 -24.89
C GLN A 426 -22.26 -7.00 -26.14
N ALA A 427 -21.99 -6.26 -27.23
CA ALA A 427 -22.73 -6.35 -28.48
C ALA A 427 -22.62 -7.71 -29.20
N ARG A 428 -21.64 -8.55 -28.85
CA ARG A 428 -21.45 -9.92 -29.37
C ARG A 428 -21.86 -11.00 -28.36
N GLY A 429 -22.30 -10.63 -27.16
CA GLY A 429 -22.61 -11.58 -26.08
C GLY A 429 -21.41 -12.39 -25.58
N VAL A 430 -20.17 -11.94 -25.85
CA VAL A 430 -18.96 -12.68 -25.48
C VAL A 430 -18.46 -12.29 -24.10
N ARG A 431 -18.12 -13.29 -23.28
CA ARG A 431 -17.65 -13.08 -21.89
C ARG A 431 -16.14 -12.92 -21.76
N GLU A 432 -15.39 -13.15 -22.84
CA GLU A 432 -13.93 -12.94 -22.92
C GLU A 432 -13.58 -12.14 -24.19
N VAL A 433 -12.53 -11.31 -24.09
CA VAL A 433 -11.82 -10.74 -25.24
C VAL A 433 -10.33 -11.09 -25.14
N VAL A 434 -9.76 -11.58 -26.24
CA VAL A 434 -8.33 -11.83 -26.37
C VAL A 434 -7.64 -10.58 -26.92
N LEU A 435 -6.62 -10.09 -26.23
CA LEU A 435 -5.70 -9.08 -26.73
C LEU A 435 -4.68 -9.75 -27.65
N ASP A 436 -4.93 -9.67 -28.96
CA ASP A 436 -3.96 -10.00 -29.99
C ASP A 436 -2.91 -8.88 -30.16
N GLU A 437 -1.95 -9.10 -31.06
CA GLU A 437 -0.88 -8.14 -31.33
C GLU A 437 -1.39 -6.80 -31.91
N ALA A 438 -2.54 -6.79 -32.59
CA ALA A 438 -3.14 -5.56 -33.09
C ALA A 438 -3.78 -4.76 -31.95
N TRP A 439 -4.45 -5.40 -30.99
CA TRP A 439 -4.96 -4.74 -29.78
C TRP A 439 -3.84 -4.23 -28.86
N LEU A 440 -2.78 -5.02 -28.67
CA LEU A 440 -1.59 -4.59 -27.93
C LEU A 440 -0.96 -3.36 -28.59
N SER A 441 -0.77 -3.39 -29.91
CA SER A 441 -0.22 -2.26 -30.67
C SER A 441 -1.12 -1.02 -30.62
N ARG A 442 -2.45 -1.14 -30.82
CA ARG A 442 -3.39 -0.01 -30.73
C ARG A 442 -3.38 0.66 -29.36
N LEU A 443 -3.28 -0.11 -28.28
CA LEU A 443 -3.23 0.41 -26.91
C LEU A 443 -1.86 1.05 -26.60
N GLU A 444 -0.77 0.44 -27.07
CA GLU A 444 0.59 0.99 -26.97
C GLU A 444 0.81 2.23 -27.85
N GLU A 445 0.04 2.41 -28.92
CA GLU A 445 -0.02 3.61 -29.76
C GLU A 445 -0.82 4.73 -29.11
N ALA A 446 -1.99 4.41 -28.56
CA ALA A 446 -2.86 5.36 -27.86
C ALA A 446 -2.23 5.95 -26.58
N ASP A 447 -1.16 5.32 -26.09
CA ASP A 447 -0.36 5.72 -24.94
C ASP A 447 0.93 6.49 -25.32
N ARG A 448 1.24 6.69 -26.61
CA ARG A 448 2.32 7.58 -27.06
C ARG A 448 1.80 9.01 -27.22
N ASP A 449 2.40 9.97 -26.53
CA ASP A 449 2.15 11.39 -26.75
C ASP A 449 2.93 11.89 -27.98
N PRO A 450 2.28 12.41 -29.03
CA PRO A 450 2.95 12.97 -30.22
C PRO A 450 3.85 14.18 -29.94
N GLY A 451 3.66 14.87 -28.81
CA GLY A 451 4.43 16.06 -28.42
C GLY A 451 5.69 15.74 -27.60
N THR A 452 5.79 14.55 -26.99
CA THR A 452 6.99 14.15 -26.27
C THR A 452 8.04 13.57 -27.22
N ALA A 453 9.26 14.09 -27.16
CA ALA A 453 10.41 13.47 -27.83
C ALA A 453 10.51 12.00 -27.40
N ALA A 454 10.71 11.10 -28.38
CA ALA A 454 10.52 9.65 -28.25
C ALA A 454 10.95 9.11 -26.88
N ALA A 455 9.97 8.63 -26.10
CA ALA A 455 10.07 8.44 -24.65
C ALA A 455 11.39 7.74 -24.26
N ALA A 456 12.31 8.52 -23.69
CA ALA A 456 13.69 8.11 -23.42
C ALA A 456 13.74 6.75 -22.71
N ASP A 457 14.61 5.85 -23.20
CA ASP A 457 14.65 4.41 -22.90
C ASP A 457 14.35 4.08 -21.43
N THR A 458 13.05 3.89 -21.13
CA THR A 458 12.56 3.85 -19.75
C THR A 458 12.76 2.44 -19.21
N ALA A 459 13.99 2.19 -18.75
CA ALA A 459 14.47 0.88 -18.36
C ALA A 459 13.48 0.13 -17.45
N ALA A 460 13.18 -1.11 -17.84
CA ALA A 460 12.29 -2.01 -17.11
C ALA A 460 12.62 -2.08 -15.61
N PRO A 461 11.63 -2.32 -14.72
CA PRO A 461 11.92 -2.67 -13.34
C PRO A 461 12.86 -3.90 -13.33
N PRO A 462 13.95 -3.90 -12.55
CA PRO A 462 14.97 -4.93 -12.65
C PRO A 462 14.47 -6.32 -12.20
N ALA A 463 13.41 -6.33 -11.38
CA ALA A 463 12.58 -7.48 -11.12
C ALA A 463 11.11 -7.08 -10.87
N LEU A 464 10.23 -8.07 -11.01
CA LEU A 464 8.79 -7.99 -10.81
C LEU A 464 8.34 -9.27 -10.10
N GLU A 465 7.47 -9.17 -9.11
CA GLU A 465 6.77 -10.32 -8.54
C GLU A 465 5.34 -10.37 -9.07
N LEU A 466 4.92 -11.52 -9.60
CA LEU A 466 3.54 -11.79 -9.98
C LEU A 466 2.91 -12.79 -9.01
N VAL A 467 1.62 -12.59 -8.71
CA VAL A 467 0.75 -13.54 -8.02
C VAL A 467 -0.25 -14.08 -9.05
N VAL A 468 -0.11 -15.34 -9.45
CA VAL A 468 -1.04 -15.99 -10.39
C VAL A 468 -1.73 -17.18 -9.73
N GLN A 469 -3.03 -17.34 -9.99
CA GLN A 469 -3.71 -18.62 -9.81
C GLN A 469 -3.49 -19.46 -11.07
N ILE A 470 -3.18 -20.75 -10.90
CA ILE A 470 -2.91 -21.68 -11.99
C ILE A 470 -4.08 -22.66 -12.08
N ALA A 471 -4.88 -22.55 -13.14
CA ALA A 471 -6.06 -23.38 -13.37
C ALA A 471 -5.78 -24.40 -14.47
N ALA A 472 -5.91 -25.68 -14.15
CA ALA A 472 -5.79 -26.83 -15.05
C ALA A 472 -6.51 -28.02 -14.42
N GLU A 473 -6.96 -28.99 -15.24
CA GLU A 473 -7.68 -30.19 -14.76
C GLU A 473 -6.77 -31.17 -14.00
N SER A 474 -5.49 -31.25 -14.37
CA SER A 474 -4.48 -32.13 -13.79
C SER A 474 -3.06 -31.62 -14.04
N ALA A 475 -2.04 -32.25 -13.45
CA ALA A 475 -0.64 -31.98 -13.76
C ALA A 475 -0.31 -32.26 -15.24
N ASP A 476 -0.80 -33.37 -15.79
CA ASP A 476 -0.65 -33.72 -17.22
C ASP A 476 -1.28 -32.67 -18.14
N ALA A 477 -2.38 -32.03 -17.72
CA ALA A 477 -2.96 -30.92 -18.46
C ALA A 477 -2.01 -29.72 -18.51
N VAL A 478 -1.37 -29.35 -17.39
CA VAL A 478 -0.33 -28.29 -17.36
C VAL A 478 0.82 -28.62 -18.31
N ASP A 479 1.24 -29.88 -18.39
CA ASP A 479 2.38 -30.32 -19.21
C ASP A 479 2.08 -30.39 -20.70
N ARG A 480 0.84 -30.69 -21.10
CA ARG A 480 0.37 -30.51 -22.49
C ARG A 480 0.16 -29.04 -22.87
N GLY A 481 0.06 -28.16 -21.88
CA GLY A 481 -0.28 -26.74 -22.06
C GLY A 481 -1.77 -26.43 -21.97
N ASP A 482 -2.58 -27.38 -21.50
CA ASP A 482 -4.02 -27.23 -21.24
C ASP A 482 -4.26 -26.56 -19.88
N PHE A 483 -3.75 -25.32 -19.73
CA PHE A 483 -3.86 -24.53 -18.51
C PHE A 483 -4.17 -23.05 -18.78
N THR A 484 -4.76 -22.38 -17.80
CA THR A 484 -5.02 -20.95 -17.76
C THR A 484 -4.35 -20.32 -16.53
N LEU A 485 -3.73 -19.16 -16.70
CA LEU A 485 -3.25 -18.33 -15.59
C LEU A 485 -4.24 -17.20 -15.32
N LEU A 486 -4.70 -17.03 -14.08
CA LEU A 486 -5.38 -15.80 -13.66
C LEU A 486 -4.42 -14.93 -12.85
N LEU A 487 -4.23 -13.69 -13.28
CA LEU A 487 -3.39 -12.73 -12.58
C LEU A 487 -4.15 -12.08 -11.40
N ASN A 488 -3.74 -12.40 -10.17
CA ASN A 488 -4.38 -11.92 -8.93
C ASN A 488 -3.68 -10.69 -8.32
N GLY A 489 -2.42 -10.41 -8.68
CA GLY A 489 -1.70 -9.25 -8.18
C GLY A 489 -0.23 -9.21 -8.60
N ALA A 490 0.46 -8.13 -8.24
CA ALA A 490 1.88 -7.95 -8.53
C ALA A 490 2.58 -7.01 -7.52
N ALA A 491 3.92 -7.05 -7.49
CA ALA A 491 4.75 -6.08 -6.78
C ALA A 491 6.05 -5.80 -7.54
N THR A 492 6.42 -4.53 -7.73
CA THR A 492 7.67 -4.10 -8.38
C THR A 492 8.91 -4.19 -7.49
N ALA A 493 8.78 -4.77 -6.29
CA ALA A 493 9.86 -4.99 -5.35
C ALA A 493 10.04 -6.49 -5.08
N SER A 494 11.03 -7.12 -5.72
CA SER A 494 11.38 -8.52 -5.42
C SER A 494 11.76 -8.70 -3.95
N GLY A 495 11.25 -9.77 -3.35
CA GLY A 495 11.24 -10.04 -1.92
C GLY A 495 9.92 -9.67 -1.23
N GLY A 496 9.08 -8.81 -1.82
CA GLY A 496 7.94 -8.18 -1.15
C GLY A 496 6.83 -9.13 -0.70
N LEU A 497 6.38 -10.03 -1.59
CA LEU A 497 5.24 -10.93 -1.38
C LEU A 497 5.63 -12.25 -0.68
N MET A 498 6.94 -12.50 -0.54
CA MET A 498 7.52 -13.73 -0.02
C MET A 498 8.35 -13.53 1.27
N GLY A 499 8.86 -12.31 1.52
CA GLY A 499 9.80 -12.00 2.60
C GLY A 499 9.34 -12.42 3.99
N ARG A 500 8.07 -12.17 4.35
CA ARG A 500 7.54 -12.50 5.69
C ARG A 500 7.56 -13.99 6.01
N PHE A 501 7.59 -14.85 5.00
CA PHE A 501 7.57 -16.30 5.13
C PHE A 501 8.96 -16.94 5.17
N ALA A 502 10.04 -16.16 5.06
CA ALA A 502 11.41 -16.68 5.04
C ALA A 502 11.76 -17.54 6.26
N HIS A 503 11.21 -17.20 7.42
CA HIS A 503 11.42 -17.92 8.68
C HIS A 503 10.77 -19.32 8.72
N LEU A 504 9.80 -19.60 7.84
CA LEU A 504 9.15 -20.91 7.73
C LEU A 504 9.97 -21.92 6.91
N LEU A 505 10.84 -21.43 6.03
CA LEU A 505 11.49 -22.26 5.01
C LEU A 505 12.82 -22.83 5.51
N PRO A 506 13.14 -24.10 5.22
CA PRO A 506 14.47 -24.66 5.45
C PRO A 506 15.59 -23.77 4.88
N PRO A 507 16.76 -23.65 5.55
CA PRO A 507 17.78 -22.66 5.21
C PRO A 507 18.22 -22.61 3.73
N ARG A 508 18.27 -23.76 3.04
CA ARG A 508 18.58 -23.83 1.60
C ARG A 508 17.57 -23.11 0.71
N GLN A 509 16.28 -23.13 1.08
CA GLN A 509 15.19 -22.46 0.35
C GLN A 509 15.14 -20.96 0.68
N ALA A 510 15.31 -20.60 1.95
CA ALA A 510 15.47 -19.20 2.37
C ALA A 510 16.68 -18.54 1.67
N GLU A 511 17.79 -19.26 1.50
CA GLU A 511 18.98 -18.79 0.78
C GLU A 511 18.78 -18.72 -0.74
N ALA A 512 18.00 -19.62 -1.33
CA ALA A 512 17.60 -19.49 -2.74
C ALA A 512 16.78 -18.20 -2.96
N MET A 513 15.84 -17.91 -2.06
CA MET A 513 15.06 -16.67 -2.07
C MET A 513 15.93 -15.43 -1.88
N ARG A 514 16.84 -15.41 -0.89
CA ARG A 514 17.79 -14.30 -0.67
C ARG A 514 18.61 -14.00 -1.93
N ARG A 515 19.12 -15.04 -2.61
CA ARG A 515 19.89 -14.89 -3.86
C ARG A 515 19.04 -14.29 -5.00
N THR A 516 17.80 -14.73 -5.19
CA THR A 516 16.88 -14.11 -6.17
C THR A 516 16.65 -12.62 -5.89
N VAL A 517 16.55 -12.24 -4.62
CA VAL A 517 16.33 -10.84 -4.19
C VAL A 517 17.59 -9.97 -4.38
N ARG A 518 18.80 -10.51 -4.18
CA ARG A 518 20.07 -9.79 -4.43
C ARG A 518 20.40 -9.68 -5.93
N ALA A 519 20.28 -10.76 -6.69
CA ALA A 519 20.52 -10.77 -8.14
C ALA A 519 19.64 -9.73 -8.89
N ALA A 520 18.42 -9.51 -8.42
CA ALA A 520 17.51 -8.47 -8.91
C ALA A 520 17.97 -7.01 -8.68
N ARG A 521 19.11 -6.78 -8.02
CA ARG A 521 19.66 -5.44 -7.68
C ARG A 521 21.16 -5.30 -7.94
N GLU A 522 21.84 -6.41 -8.23
CA GLU A 522 23.24 -6.46 -8.67
C GLU A 522 23.43 -5.74 -10.03
N GLY A 523 24.68 -5.42 -10.39
CA GLY A 523 25.02 -4.71 -11.64
C GLY A 523 24.67 -3.22 -11.70
N THR A 524 23.89 -2.69 -10.76
CA THR A 524 23.45 -1.27 -10.77
C THR A 524 24.53 -0.23 -10.40
N GLY A 525 25.69 -0.66 -9.90
CA GLY A 525 26.76 0.23 -9.39
C GLY A 525 26.45 0.94 -8.05
N ARG A 526 25.17 1.00 -7.67
CA ARG A 526 24.66 1.58 -6.41
C ARG A 526 24.69 0.54 -5.29
N LEU A 527 24.75 0.99 -4.03
CA LEU A 527 24.58 0.12 -2.87
C LEU A 527 23.09 -0.26 -2.70
N PRO A 528 22.70 -1.55 -2.75
CA PRO A 528 21.32 -1.95 -2.45
C PRO A 528 21.05 -1.78 -0.96
N VAL A 529 20.00 -1.03 -0.59
CA VAL A 529 19.68 -0.72 0.80
C VAL A 529 18.27 -1.20 1.15
N GLN A 530 18.14 -2.01 2.20
CA GLN A 530 16.86 -2.41 2.76
C GLN A 530 16.41 -1.38 3.79
N ILE A 531 15.25 -0.75 3.59
CA ILE A 531 14.65 0.13 4.59
C ILE A 531 13.91 -0.74 5.61
N HIS A 532 14.22 -0.56 6.89
CA HIS A 532 13.36 -0.94 8.02
C HIS A 532 12.75 0.32 8.59
N HIS A 533 11.46 0.30 8.91
CA HIS A 533 10.79 1.50 9.42
C HIS A 533 9.72 1.24 10.47
N GLN A 534 9.53 2.25 11.31
CA GLN A 534 8.37 2.34 12.19
C GLN A 534 7.09 2.47 11.34
N ALA A 535 6.12 1.59 11.56
CA ALA A 535 4.84 1.60 10.83
C ALA A 535 3.77 2.41 11.58
N ALA A 536 2.80 2.98 10.84
CA ALA A 536 1.71 3.81 11.39
C ALA A 536 0.93 3.18 12.55
N HIS A 537 0.77 1.86 12.53
CA HIS A 537 0.19 1.06 13.60
C HIS A 537 1.10 -0.15 13.87
N HIS A 538 1.33 -0.48 15.13
CA HIS A 538 2.23 -1.57 15.52
C HIS A 538 1.86 -2.93 14.90
N ARG A 539 0.56 -3.22 14.75
CA ARG A 539 0.06 -4.45 14.11
C ARG A 539 0.53 -4.65 12.66
N HIS A 540 1.00 -3.59 11.97
CA HIS A 540 1.54 -3.73 10.62
C HIS A 540 2.88 -4.50 10.57
N ALA A 541 3.62 -4.58 11.69
CA ALA A 541 4.86 -5.37 11.74
C ALA A 541 4.61 -6.87 11.53
N ASN A 542 3.41 -7.39 11.83
CA ASN A 542 2.93 -8.74 11.48
C ASN A 542 3.15 -9.10 9.99
N VAL A 543 3.13 -8.10 9.11
CA VAL A 543 3.27 -8.21 7.65
C VAL A 543 4.61 -7.65 7.13
N ALA A 544 5.31 -6.86 7.94
CA ALA A 544 6.57 -6.21 7.58
C ALA A 544 7.85 -6.84 8.15
N GLN A 545 7.74 -7.82 9.07
CA GLN A 545 8.90 -8.58 9.54
C GLN A 545 9.48 -9.39 8.37
N VAL A 546 10.72 -9.08 7.98
CA VAL A 546 11.46 -9.65 6.85
C VAL A 546 12.96 -9.60 7.18
N PRO A 547 13.72 -10.71 7.05
CA PRO A 547 15.15 -10.71 7.33
C PRO A 547 15.94 -9.69 6.49
N THR A 548 17.09 -9.26 7.00
CA THR A 548 17.99 -8.38 6.24
C THR A 548 18.70 -9.17 5.14
N TRP A 549 18.47 -8.78 3.89
CA TRP A 549 18.88 -9.47 2.67
C TRP A 549 19.73 -8.63 1.72
N LEU A 550 19.81 -7.32 1.93
CA LEU A 550 20.61 -6.39 1.12
C LEU A 550 21.84 -5.90 1.88
N ASP A 551 22.82 -5.41 1.12
CA ASP A 551 24.18 -5.12 1.61
C ASP A 551 24.25 -3.87 2.51
N GLY A 552 23.19 -3.05 2.52
CA GLY A 552 22.98 -1.98 3.49
C GLY A 552 21.58 -2.03 4.12
N ARG A 553 21.45 -1.50 5.34
CA ARG A 553 20.20 -1.40 6.11
C ARG A 553 19.99 0.04 6.57
N LEU A 554 18.90 0.67 6.17
CA LEU A 554 18.50 2.03 6.59
C LEU A 554 17.36 1.92 7.58
N VAL A 555 17.58 2.36 8.83
CA VAL A 555 16.60 2.26 9.92
C VAL A 555 15.93 3.61 10.16
N VAL A 556 14.59 3.65 10.11
CA VAL A 556 13.81 4.90 10.17
C VAL A 556 12.73 4.83 11.25
N GLY A 557 12.92 5.59 12.34
CA GLY A 557 11.96 5.64 13.46
C GLY A 557 11.99 4.44 14.42
N ALA A 558 12.99 3.56 14.30
CA ALA A 558 13.21 2.40 15.16
C ALA A 558 14.64 2.41 15.71
N HIS A 559 14.89 1.72 16.82
CA HIS A 559 16.24 1.44 17.28
C HIS A 559 16.94 0.49 16.28
N PRO A 560 18.20 0.72 15.86
CA PRO A 560 18.87 -0.11 14.85
C PRO A 560 19.14 -1.55 15.32
N GLY A 561 19.23 -1.74 16.64
CA GLY A 561 19.51 -3.05 17.25
C GLY A 561 20.99 -3.41 17.12
N PRO A 562 21.35 -4.70 17.18
CA PRO A 562 22.70 -5.13 16.87
C PRO A 562 23.01 -4.92 15.38
N ALA A 563 24.29 -4.65 15.08
CA ALA A 563 24.78 -4.64 13.71
C ALA A 563 24.71 -6.05 13.10
N VAL A 564 24.28 -6.16 11.84
CA VAL A 564 24.20 -7.44 11.13
C VAL A 564 25.53 -7.71 10.40
N PRO A 565 26.19 -8.86 10.63
CA PRO A 565 27.48 -9.15 9.99
C PRO A 565 27.44 -9.05 8.47
N GLY A 566 28.35 -8.25 7.90
CA GLY A 566 28.44 -8.01 6.45
C GLY A 566 27.43 -7.01 5.88
N VAL A 567 26.61 -6.35 6.71
CA VAL A 567 25.65 -5.32 6.29
C VAL A 567 26.12 -3.94 6.75
N THR A 568 25.95 -2.94 5.89
CA THR A 568 26.26 -1.54 6.21
C THR A 568 25.03 -0.84 6.80
N ASP A 569 25.03 -0.55 8.10
CA ASP A 569 23.98 0.24 8.74
C ASP A 569 24.07 1.73 8.37
N LEU A 570 22.92 2.35 8.12
CA LEU A 570 22.75 3.73 7.68
C LEU A 570 21.69 4.45 8.51
N THR A 571 21.94 5.72 8.85
CA THR A 571 20.94 6.60 9.50
C THR A 571 20.23 7.47 8.46
N LEU A 572 19.10 8.10 8.85
CA LEU A 572 18.39 9.03 7.96
C LEU A 572 19.15 10.35 7.76
N ASP A 573 20.01 10.74 8.70
CA ASP A 573 20.82 11.96 8.62
C ASP A 573 22.00 11.80 7.63
N ASP A 574 22.42 10.57 7.33
CA ASP A 574 23.41 10.28 6.29
C ASP A 574 22.83 10.41 4.86
N VAL A 575 21.50 10.47 4.69
CA VAL A 575 20.85 10.34 3.38
C VAL A 575 20.68 11.68 2.68
N LEU A 576 21.39 11.83 1.56
CA LEU A 576 21.31 12.95 0.64
C LEU A 576 20.47 12.61 -0.59
N VAL A 577 19.80 13.63 -1.13
CA VAL A 577 18.96 13.60 -2.32
C VAL A 577 19.49 14.63 -3.31
N SER A 578 19.53 14.29 -4.59
CA SER A 578 19.79 15.21 -5.71
C SER A 578 18.81 14.91 -6.84
N ALA A 579 18.76 15.80 -7.83
CA ALA A 579 18.04 15.60 -9.08
C ALA A 579 18.92 15.98 -10.28
N ASP A 580 18.77 15.24 -11.37
CA ASP A 580 19.24 15.63 -12.70
C ASP A 580 18.11 15.40 -13.73
N SER A 581 18.42 15.52 -15.03
CA SER A 581 17.44 15.35 -16.11
C SER A 581 16.91 13.92 -16.26
N GLU A 582 17.53 12.92 -15.64
CA GLU A 582 17.04 11.53 -15.64
C GLU A 582 16.11 11.27 -14.45
N GLY A 583 16.33 11.94 -13.32
CA GLY A 583 15.44 11.87 -12.15
C GLY A 583 16.14 12.13 -10.82
N PHE A 584 15.63 11.52 -9.75
CA PHE A 584 16.25 11.61 -8.42
C PHE A 584 17.44 10.66 -8.25
N ARG A 585 18.46 11.16 -7.55
CA ARG A 585 19.64 10.41 -7.10
C ARG A 585 19.72 10.45 -5.59
N ILE A 586 19.97 9.30 -4.97
CA ILE A 586 20.02 9.15 -3.51
C ILE A 586 21.42 8.67 -3.16
N ALA A 587 22.06 9.29 -2.17
CA ALA A 587 23.43 8.97 -1.75
C ALA A 587 23.58 8.97 -0.23
N SER A 588 24.59 8.26 0.27
CA SER A 588 25.07 8.40 1.65
C SER A 588 26.19 9.43 1.70
N ALA A 589 26.06 10.44 2.56
CA ALA A 589 27.10 11.40 2.88
C ALA A 589 28.35 10.70 3.45
N ALA A 590 28.16 9.83 4.44
CA ALA A 590 29.23 9.12 5.13
C ALA A 590 30.00 8.12 4.25
N LEU A 591 29.34 7.48 3.28
CA LEU A 591 29.98 6.50 2.39
C LEU A 591 30.46 7.08 1.05
N GLY A 592 30.00 8.27 0.66
CA GLY A 592 30.25 8.82 -0.69
C GLY A 592 29.65 8.00 -1.84
N ARG A 593 28.66 7.15 -1.55
CA ARG A 593 28.07 6.17 -2.49
C ARG A 593 26.59 6.43 -2.75
N GLU A 594 26.17 6.21 -3.99
CA GLU A 594 24.75 6.17 -4.36
C GLU A 594 24.05 4.92 -3.81
N LEU A 595 22.79 5.08 -3.44
CA LEU A 595 21.95 4.07 -2.78
C LEU A 595 20.78 3.69 -3.68
N THR A 596 20.39 2.42 -3.67
CA THR A 596 19.11 1.94 -4.21
C THR A 596 18.24 1.43 -3.05
N PRO A 597 17.50 2.32 -2.37
CA PRO A 597 16.66 1.95 -1.24
C PRO A 597 15.40 1.19 -1.66
N ALA A 598 15.06 0.13 -0.94
CA ALA A 598 13.86 -0.68 -1.14
C ALA A 598 13.27 -1.14 0.20
N ALA A 599 11.95 -1.25 0.29
CA ALA A 599 11.29 -1.97 1.39
C ALA A 599 10.81 -3.32 0.86
N LEU A 600 11.19 -4.42 1.52
CA LEU A 600 10.97 -5.78 1.03
C LEU A 600 9.68 -6.41 1.57
N HIS A 601 8.62 -5.60 1.69
CA HIS A 601 7.32 -6.00 2.24
C HIS A 601 6.14 -5.29 1.55
N VAL A 602 4.97 -5.92 1.50
CA VAL A 602 3.76 -5.40 0.84
C VAL A 602 2.82 -4.58 1.73
N LEU A 603 3.33 -3.87 2.74
CA LEU A 603 2.55 -2.83 3.41
C LEU A 603 2.15 -1.72 2.42
N ASN A 604 0.90 -1.24 2.52
CA ASN A 604 0.43 -0.11 1.69
C ASN A 604 1.21 1.16 2.07
N ARG A 605 2.14 1.56 1.20
CA ARG A 605 3.06 2.70 1.40
C ARG A 605 2.34 4.02 1.63
N GLU A 606 1.19 4.22 1.00
CA GLU A 606 0.42 5.47 1.08
C GLU A 606 -0.24 5.66 2.46
N LEU A 607 -0.56 4.56 3.14
CA LEU A 607 -1.32 4.54 4.38
C LEU A 607 -0.47 4.24 5.62
N THR A 608 0.73 3.68 5.47
CA THR A 608 1.46 3.04 6.58
C THR A 608 2.92 3.44 6.75
N ALA A 609 3.55 4.03 5.73
CA ALA A 609 4.96 4.39 5.74
C ALA A 609 5.14 5.89 6.02
N PRO A 610 6.12 6.31 6.86
CA PRO A 610 6.50 7.71 7.01
C PRO A 610 6.87 8.33 5.65
N ASN A 611 6.61 9.64 5.48
CA ASN A 611 6.86 10.35 4.21
C ASN A 611 8.28 10.17 3.67
N THR A 612 9.29 10.08 4.54
CA THR A 612 10.69 9.80 4.18
C THR A 612 10.86 8.43 3.52
N VAL A 613 10.23 7.39 4.07
CA VAL A 613 10.26 6.01 3.56
C VAL A 613 9.43 5.84 2.29
N ARG A 614 8.33 6.60 2.18
CA ARG A 614 7.55 6.67 0.95
C ARG A 614 8.37 7.33 -0.16
N PHE A 615 8.90 8.52 0.11
CA PHE A 615 9.70 9.32 -0.83
C PHE A 615 10.92 8.57 -1.33
N LEU A 616 11.77 8.02 -0.45
CA LEU A 616 13.03 7.39 -0.87
C LEU A 616 12.83 6.24 -1.87
N VAL A 617 11.75 5.48 -1.79
CA VAL A 617 11.49 4.38 -2.74
C VAL A 617 10.72 4.85 -3.98
N GLU A 618 9.81 5.80 -3.88
CA GLU A 618 9.18 6.41 -5.07
C GLU A 618 10.21 7.19 -5.91
N ALA A 619 11.16 7.88 -5.27
CA ALA A 619 12.28 8.57 -5.90
C ALA A 619 13.29 7.61 -6.52
N ALA A 620 13.64 6.51 -5.85
CA ALA A 620 14.50 5.46 -6.41
C ALA A 620 13.88 4.73 -7.63
N ALA A 621 12.56 4.84 -7.82
CA ALA A 621 11.82 4.31 -8.95
C ALA A 621 11.42 5.39 -9.99
N PHE A 622 11.82 6.66 -9.81
CA PHE A 622 11.34 7.79 -10.60
C PHE A 622 11.58 7.63 -12.11
N SER A 623 12.81 7.29 -12.50
CA SER A 623 13.24 7.21 -13.91
C SER A 623 12.82 5.94 -14.63
N ARG A 624 11.88 5.17 -14.06
CA ARG A 624 11.41 3.88 -14.59
C ARG A 624 9.93 3.95 -14.91
N ARG A 625 9.56 3.60 -16.15
CA ARG A 625 8.17 3.31 -16.52
C ARG A 625 7.62 2.28 -15.53
N GLN A 626 6.49 2.59 -14.91
CA GLN A 626 5.91 1.75 -13.86
C GLN A 626 5.06 0.66 -14.50
N TRP A 627 5.46 -0.61 -14.33
CA TRP A 627 4.65 -1.76 -14.73
C TRP A 627 3.33 -1.77 -13.93
N ARG A 628 2.21 -2.03 -14.60
CA ARG A 628 0.85 -2.06 -14.03
C ARG A 628 0.09 -3.33 -14.43
N LEU A 629 -0.89 -3.68 -13.61
CA LEU A 629 -1.95 -4.62 -13.95
C LEU A 629 -2.90 -4.01 -15.01
N TRP A 630 -3.78 -4.82 -15.59
CA TRP A 630 -4.85 -4.32 -16.43
C TRP A 630 -5.79 -3.40 -15.63
N ASP A 631 -6.19 -2.29 -16.24
CA ASP A 631 -7.11 -1.29 -15.71
C ASP A 631 -8.09 -0.88 -16.80
N TRP A 632 -9.39 -0.94 -16.48
CA TRP A 632 -10.49 -0.54 -17.37
C TRP A 632 -10.74 0.98 -17.36
N GLY A 633 -10.11 1.74 -16.45
CA GLY A 633 -10.25 3.18 -16.35
C GLY A 633 -11.71 3.59 -16.13
N THR A 634 -12.20 4.55 -16.93
CA THR A 634 -13.59 5.01 -16.84
C THR A 634 -14.63 3.99 -17.31
N ALA A 635 -14.24 2.81 -17.79
CA ALA A 635 -15.15 1.71 -18.08
C ALA A 635 -15.47 0.85 -16.84
N ASP A 636 -14.78 1.04 -15.69
CA ASP A 636 -14.98 0.23 -14.49
C ASP A 636 -16.33 0.47 -13.78
N ASP A 637 -17.13 1.45 -14.20
CA ASP A 637 -18.53 1.60 -13.78
C ASP A 637 -19.56 0.84 -14.63
N LEU A 638 -19.16 0.18 -15.72
CA LEU A 638 -20.08 -0.63 -16.53
C LEU A 638 -20.62 -1.86 -15.75
N PRO A 639 -21.92 -2.22 -15.91
CA PRO A 639 -22.55 -3.30 -15.16
C PRO A 639 -21.98 -4.68 -15.47
N PHE A 640 -21.47 -4.88 -16.69
CA PHE A 640 -20.70 -6.04 -17.10
C PHE A 640 -19.43 -5.64 -17.85
N LEU A 641 -18.31 -6.30 -17.53
CA LEU A 641 -17.05 -6.24 -18.26
C LEU A 641 -16.55 -7.66 -18.60
N PRO A 642 -16.05 -7.90 -19.82
CA PRO A 642 -15.53 -9.21 -20.21
C PRO A 642 -14.19 -9.51 -19.51
N ALA A 643 -13.84 -10.79 -19.48
CA ALA A 643 -12.46 -11.21 -19.20
C ALA A 643 -11.52 -10.68 -20.28
N VAL A 644 -10.30 -10.32 -19.89
CA VAL A 644 -9.25 -9.83 -20.78
C VAL A 644 -8.10 -10.83 -20.75
N ARG A 645 -7.84 -11.53 -21.86
CA ARG A 645 -6.80 -12.57 -21.95
C ARG A 645 -5.70 -12.19 -22.94
N THR A 646 -4.46 -12.56 -22.64
CA THR A 646 -3.34 -12.63 -23.60
C THR A 646 -2.70 -14.01 -23.49
N GLY A 647 -2.46 -14.70 -24.61
CA GLY A 647 -2.00 -16.09 -24.58
C GLY A 647 -2.98 -16.99 -23.78
N ARG A 648 -2.46 -17.66 -22.74
CA ARG A 648 -3.25 -18.43 -21.75
C ARG A 648 -3.46 -17.66 -20.43
N THR A 649 -3.13 -16.36 -20.39
CA THR A 649 -3.19 -15.55 -19.17
C THR A 649 -4.35 -14.55 -19.18
N VAL A 650 -5.31 -14.75 -18.27
CA VAL A 650 -6.35 -13.78 -17.95
C VAL A 650 -5.74 -12.67 -17.09
N LEU A 651 -5.66 -11.47 -17.68
CA LEU A 651 -5.15 -10.23 -17.07
C LEU A 651 -6.18 -9.57 -16.14
N SER A 652 -7.47 -9.78 -16.43
CA SER A 652 -8.62 -9.32 -15.66
C SER A 652 -9.78 -10.29 -15.91
N PRO A 653 -10.40 -10.90 -14.88
CA PRO A 653 -11.50 -11.85 -15.06
C PRO A 653 -12.83 -11.12 -15.29
N ALA A 654 -13.73 -11.75 -16.05
CA ALA A 654 -15.06 -11.22 -16.34
C ALA A 654 -15.78 -10.80 -15.05
N ARG A 655 -16.49 -9.68 -15.08
CA ARG A 655 -16.97 -8.98 -13.88
C ARG A 655 -18.38 -8.46 -14.06
N TRP A 656 -19.23 -8.70 -13.06
CA TRP A 656 -20.58 -8.16 -12.96
C TRP A 656 -20.75 -7.31 -11.71
N ARG A 657 -21.58 -6.25 -11.82
CA ARG A 657 -22.03 -5.42 -10.71
C ARG A 657 -23.51 -5.73 -10.41
N LEU A 658 -23.83 -5.86 -9.13
CA LEU A 658 -25.19 -5.98 -8.60
C LEU A 658 -25.40 -4.83 -7.61
N ASP A 659 -26.48 -4.07 -7.76
CA ASP A 659 -26.81 -2.94 -6.88
C ASP A 659 -28.33 -2.79 -6.69
N ALA A 660 -28.75 -1.80 -5.90
CA ALA A 660 -30.15 -1.53 -5.61
C ALA A 660 -31.00 -1.04 -6.82
N THR A 661 -30.39 -0.82 -8.00
CA THR A 661 -31.09 -0.52 -9.26
C THR A 661 -31.15 -1.71 -10.22
N SER A 662 -30.49 -2.80 -9.87
CA SER A 662 -30.48 -4.04 -10.65
C SER A 662 -31.83 -4.78 -10.53
N PRO A 663 -32.20 -5.62 -11.53
CA PRO A 663 -33.35 -6.50 -11.43
C PRO A 663 -33.27 -7.49 -10.26
N ALA A 664 -34.34 -8.24 -10.01
CA ALA A 664 -34.30 -9.37 -9.06
C ALA A 664 -33.19 -10.36 -9.47
N LEU A 665 -32.64 -11.10 -8.49
CA LEU A 665 -31.37 -11.80 -8.68
C LEU A 665 -31.36 -12.72 -9.91
N ASP A 666 -32.42 -13.48 -10.18
CA ASP A 666 -32.49 -14.36 -11.36
C ASP A 666 -32.67 -13.60 -12.68
N ASP A 667 -33.42 -12.50 -12.69
CA ASP A 667 -33.56 -11.61 -13.85
C ASP A 667 -32.22 -10.92 -14.19
N TRP A 668 -31.48 -10.48 -13.16
CA TRP A 668 -30.12 -9.91 -13.30
C TRP A 668 -29.14 -10.97 -13.81
N ARG A 669 -29.21 -12.21 -13.31
CA ARG A 669 -28.41 -13.33 -13.81
C ARG A 669 -28.69 -13.63 -15.28
N ALA A 670 -29.97 -13.66 -15.68
CA ALA A 670 -30.39 -13.90 -17.05
C ALA A 670 -29.99 -12.76 -18.00
N LEU A 671 -30.21 -11.50 -17.58
CA LEU A 671 -29.91 -10.30 -18.36
C LEU A 671 -28.42 -10.17 -18.71
N TRP A 672 -27.53 -10.49 -17.76
CA TRP A 672 -26.08 -10.32 -17.93
C TRP A 672 -25.29 -11.63 -18.14
N GLY A 673 -25.96 -12.77 -18.29
CA GLY A 673 -25.31 -14.07 -18.53
C GLY A 673 -24.40 -14.53 -17.38
N VAL A 674 -24.84 -14.34 -16.13
CA VAL A 674 -24.03 -14.60 -14.93
C VAL A 674 -23.97 -16.11 -14.63
N PRO A 675 -22.76 -16.72 -14.62
CA PRO A 675 -22.61 -18.16 -14.38
C PRO A 675 -23.03 -18.56 -12.97
N ASP A 676 -23.26 -19.86 -12.75
CA ASP A 676 -23.64 -20.36 -11.42
C ASP A 676 -22.53 -20.20 -10.39
N HIS A 677 -21.26 -20.29 -10.79
CA HIS A 677 -20.12 -20.14 -9.90
C HIS A 677 -19.45 -18.79 -10.13
N VAL A 678 -19.36 -17.98 -9.06
CA VAL A 678 -18.76 -16.64 -9.08
C VAL A 678 -17.87 -16.40 -7.86
N GLN A 679 -16.91 -15.49 -7.97
CA GLN A 679 -16.11 -14.97 -6.85
C GLN A 679 -16.63 -13.58 -6.46
N LEU A 680 -17.28 -13.47 -5.29
CA LEU A 680 -17.64 -12.17 -4.70
C LEU A 680 -16.39 -11.49 -4.14
N THR A 681 -16.11 -10.27 -4.60
CA THR A 681 -14.94 -9.47 -4.19
C THR A 681 -15.35 -8.38 -3.18
N LEU A 682 -14.61 -8.32 -2.07
CA LEU A 682 -14.81 -7.38 -0.95
C LEU A 682 -13.45 -6.79 -0.56
N GLY A 683 -12.94 -5.84 -1.34
CA GLY A 683 -11.56 -5.37 -1.20
C GLY A 683 -10.56 -6.44 -1.67
N ASP A 684 -9.60 -6.82 -0.83
CA ASP A 684 -8.69 -7.94 -1.13
C ASP A 684 -9.31 -9.33 -0.87
N HIS A 685 -10.50 -9.38 -0.25
CA HIS A 685 -11.20 -10.64 0.03
C HIS A 685 -11.94 -11.11 -1.22
N ARG A 686 -11.74 -12.38 -1.60
CA ARG A 686 -12.61 -13.10 -2.53
C ARG A 686 -13.30 -14.26 -1.80
N ILE A 687 -14.58 -14.50 -2.14
CA ILE A 687 -15.41 -15.57 -1.58
C ILE A 687 -16.09 -16.27 -2.77
N PRO A 688 -15.87 -17.58 -3.02
CA PRO A 688 -16.62 -18.30 -4.03
C PRO A 688 -18.07 -18.47 -3.57
N LEU A 689 -19.01 -18.33 -4.49
CA LEU A 689 -20.43 -18.54 -4.28
C LEU A 689 -20.97 -19.39 -5.43
N SER A 690 -21.86 -20.31 -5.09
CA SER A 690 -22.74 -20.98 -6.06
C SER A 690 -24.09 -20.28 -6.02
N LEU A 691 -24.45 -19.55 -7.08
CA LEU A 691 -25.72 -18.80 -7.19
C LEU A 691 -26.95 -19.70 -7.38
N THR A 692 -26.76 -21.02 -7.43
CA THR A 692 -27.81 -22.04 -7.25
C THR A 692 -28.16 -22.27 -5.78
N VAL A 693 -27.23 -22.06 -4.84
CA VAL A 693 -27.35 -22.42 -3.42
C VAL A 693 -27.96 -21.27 -2.63
N ALA A 694 -29.12 -21.49 -1.99
CA ALA A 694 -29.85 -20.45 -1.24
C ALA A 694 -28.96 -19.70 -0.22
N ALA A 695 -28.19 -20.43 0.59
CA ALA A 695 -27.27 -19.85 1.57
C ALA A 695 -26.14 -18.98 0.97
N HIS A 696 -25.76 -19.20 -0.29
CA HIS A 696 -24.76 -18.39 -1.01
C HIS A 696 -25.38 -17.15 -1.65
N ARG A 697 -26.58 -17.28 -2.22
CA ARG A 697 -27.38 -16.16 -2.74
C ARG A 697 -27.64 -15.13 -1.62
N GLU A 698 -27.89 -15.63 -0.41
CA GLU A 698 -28.07 -14.82 0.81
C GLU A 698 -26.81 -14.06 1.24
N ILE A 699 -25.62 -14.64 1.07
CA ILE A 699 -24.34 -13.94 1.30
C ILE A 699 -24.17 -12.78 0.31
N LEU A 700 -24.46 -13.00 -0.98
CA LEU A 700 -24.40 -11.96 -2.01
C LEU A 700 -25.39 -10.83 -1.71
N ARG A 701 -26.64 -11.16 -1.39
CA ARG A 701 -27.70 -10.19 -1.07
C ARG A 701 -27.31 -9.26 0.08
N ARG A 702 -26.90 -9.82 1.23
CA ARG A 702 -26.54 -9.01 2.41
C ARG A 702 -25.29 -8.14 2.20
N GLU A 703 -24.35 -8.57 1.36
CA GLU A 703 -23.18 -7.76 1.04
C GLU A 703 -23.54 -6.61 0.08
N CYS A 704 -24.46 -6.83 -0.87
CA CYS A 704 -25.04 -5.78 -1.69
C CYS A 704 -25.80 -4.75 -0.83
N GLU A 705 -26.66 -5.21 0.10
CA GLU A 705 -27.40 -4.35 1.04
C GLU A 705 -26.46 -3.54 1.96
N ARG A 706 -25.34 -4.11 2.37
CA ARG A 706 -24.35 -3.47 3.27
C ARG A 706 -23.46 -2.46 2.55
N ALA A 707 -23.10 -2.71 1.29
CA ALA A 707 -22.15 -1.91 0.52
C ALA A 707 -22.79 -0.98 -0.52
N GLY A 708 -24.09 -1.15 -0.81
CA GLY A 708 -24.81 -0.48 -1.90
C GLY A 708 -24.59 -1.12 -3.27
N VAL A 709 -23.41 -1.72 -3.49
CA VAL A 709 -23.04 -2.51 -4.67
C VAL A 709 -22.22 -3.73 -4.25
N ALA A 710 -22.50 -4.88 -4.86
CA ALA A 710 -21.68 -6.08 -4.83
C ALA A 710 -21.01 -6.30 -6.20
N VAL A 711 -19.74 -6.71 -6.19
CA VAL A 711 -18.97 -7.00 -7.41
C VAL A 711 -18.57 -8.46 -7.41
N VAL A 712 -18.95 -9.18 -8.46
CA VAL A 712 -18.62 -10.61 -8.62
C VAL A 712 -17.82 -10.83 -9.90
N HIS A 713 -16.90 -11.80 -9.87
CA HIS A 713 -16.08 -12.18 -11.02
C HIS A 713 -16.23 -13.66 -11.39
N GLU A 714 -15.89 -14.02 -12.63
CA GLU A 714 -15.79 -15.41 -13.07
C GLU A 714 -14.53 -16.07 -12.46
N PRO A 715 -14.63 -17.31 -11.93
CA PRO A 715 -13.47 -18.04 -11.40
C PRO A 715 -12.46 -18.44 -12.49
N ALA A 716 -11.20 -18.65 -12.09
CA ALA A 716 -10.12 -19.07 -13.00
C ALA A 716 -10.22 -20.53 -13.44
N ALA A 717 -10.63 -21.40 -12.51
CA ALA A 717 -11.04 -22.77 -12.82
C ALA A 717 -12.47 -22.75 -13.36
N GLY A 718 -12.78 -23.69 -14.25
CA GLY A 718 -14.13 -23.89 -14.76
C GLY A 718 -15.11 -24.40 -13.70
N GLN A 719 -16.29 -24.86 -14.14
CA GLN A 719 -17.35 -25.27 -13.21
C GLN A 719 -17.07 -26.58 -12.45
N ASP A 720 -16.05 -27.36 -12.80
CA ASP A 720 -15.68 -28.55 -12.04
C ASP A 720 -14.85 -28.18 -10.79
N VAL A 721 -15.38 -28.59 -9.65
CA VAL A 721 -14.80 -28.35 -8.33
C VAL A 721 -13.69 -29.38 -8.03
N GLY A 722 -13.74 -30.58 -8.62
CA GLY A 722 -12.82 -31.69 -8.33
C GLY A 722 -11.51 -31.70 -9.12
N GLY A 723 -11.46 -31.07 -10.31
CA GLY A 723 -10.26 -30.98 -11.13
C GLY A 723 -9.19 -30.03 -10.58
N GLY A 724 -7.91 -30.38 -10.71
CA GLY A 724 -6.78 -29.55 -10.29
C GLY A 724 -5.43 -30.24 -10.46
N TRP A 725 -4.35 -29.46 -10.52
CA TRP A 725 -2.98 -30.00 -10.65
C TRP A 725 -2.23 -30.18 -9.31
N LEU A 726 -2.76 -29.61 -8.22
CA LEU A 726 -2.24 -29.74 -6.85
C LEU A 726 -3.24 -30.54 -6.01
N HIS A 727 -2.89 -31.78 -5.66
CA HIS A 727 -3.73 -32.66 -4.83
C HIS A 727 -3.23 -32.76 -3.39
N GLY A 728 -4.15 -33.02 -2.46
CA GLY A 728 -3.88 -33.29 -1.05
C GLY A 728 -5.02 -34.09 -0.39
N PRO A 729 -4.96 -34.36 0.92
CA PRO A 729 -6.02 -35.07 1.63
C PRO A 729 -7.35 -34.31 1.61
N GLY A 730 -8.26 -34.78 0.77
CA GLY A 730 -9.55 -34.17 0.45
C GLY A 730 -9.78 -33.88 -1.04
N GLY A 731 -8.75 -33.96 -1.89
CA GLY A 731 -8.88 -33.76 -3.35
C GLY A 731 -7.94 -32.68 -3.89
N ALA A 732 -8.37 -31.97 -4.93
CA ALA A 732 -7.62 -30.85 -5.52
C ALA A 732 -7.68 -29.59 -4.63
N HIS A 733 -6.59 -28.80 -4.57
CA HIS A 733 -6.55 -27.51 -3.85
C HIS A 733 -6.43 -26.34 -4.85
N ASP A 734 -7.04 -25.20 -4.52
CA ASP A 734 -6.74 -23.93 -5.20
C ASP A 734 -5.33 -23.44 -4.82
N VAL A 735 -4.65 -22.76 -5.75
CA VAL A 735 -3.23 -22.45 -5.57
C VAL A 735 -2.82 -21.15 -6.24
N GLU A 736 -2.14 -20.28 -5.48
CA GLU A 736 -1.45 -19.10 -6.00
C GLU A 736 0.06 -19.32 -6.03
N ALA A 737 0.70 -19.09 -7.16
CA ALA A 737 2.16 -19.00 -7.28
C ALA A 737 2.62 -17.54 -7.19
N VAL A 738 3.57 -17.27 -6.29
CA VAL A 738 4.33 -16.01 -6.19
C VAL A 738 5.67 -16.21 -6.90
N VAL A 739 5.80 -15.63 -8.08
CA VAL A 739 6.95 -15.81 -8.97
C VAL A 739 7.66 -14.48 -9.18
N THR A 740 8.95 -14.43 -8.84
CA THR A 740 9.83 -13.32 -9.20
C THR A 740 10.37 -13.53 -10.61
N LEU A 741 10.13 -12.57 -11.50
CA LEU A 741 10.79 -12.43 -12.79
C LEU A 741 11.88 -11.36 -12.68
N THR A 742 12.97 -11.53 -13.42
CA THR A 742 14.06 -10.56 -13.57
C THR A 742 14.19 -10.14 -15.04
N SER A 743 14.73 -8.95 -15.31
CA SER A 743 15.02 -8.55 -16.68
C SER A 743 16.06 -9.47 -17.33
N ARG A 744 15.76 -10.01 -18.52
CA ARG A 744 16.73 -10.78 -19.33
C ARG A 744 17.86 -9.93 -19.88
N GLN A 745 17.59 -8.65 -20.16
CA GLN A 745 18.63 -7.70 -20.51
C GLN A 745 19.15 -7.03 -19.23
N PRO A 746 20.47 -7.03 -18.95
CA PRO A 746 21.05 -5.98 -18.11
C PRO A 746 20.73 -4.63 -18.78
N ALA A 747 20.45 -3.59 -18.00
CA ALA A 747 19.90 -2.34 -18.53
C ALA A 747 20.88 -1.67 -19.51
N ALA A 748 20.70 -1.88 -20.82
CA ALA A 748 21.65 -1.45 -21.84
C ALA A 748 21.77 0.08 -21.96
N GLY A 749 20.70 0.81 -21.65
CA GLY A 749 20.68 2.27 -21.52
C GLY A 749 21.21 2.80 -20.18
N ALA A 750 21.51 1.93 -19.19
CA ALA A 750 22.25 2.35 -18.01
C ALA A 750 23.72 2.52 -18.39
N VAL A 751 24.03 3.70 -18.97
CA VAL A 751 25.39 4.13 -19.23
C VAL A 751 26.21 3.83 -17.99
N ARG A 752 27.24 2.99 -18.14
CA ARG A 752 28.18 2.62 -17.09
C ARG A 752 29.11 3.79 -16.80
N ARG A 753 28.51 4.93 -16.40
CA ARG A 753 29.18 6.11 -15.86
C ARG A 753 30.18 5.57 -14.82
N PRO A 754 31.48 5.82 -14.99
CA PRO A 754 32.48 5.15 -14.19
C PRO A 754 32.19 5.39 -12.72
N SER A 755 32.32 4.37 -11.88
CA SER A 755 32.23 4.49 -10.43
C SER A 755 33.50 5.13 -9.86
N GLY A 756 33.96 6.22 -10.48
CA GLY A 756 34.71 7.22 -9.75
C GLY A 756 33.82 7.66 -8.59
N ALA A 757 34.41 7.76 -7.39
CA ALA A 757 33.67 8.16 -6.20
C ALA A 757 32.90 9.45 -6.51
N VAL A 758 31.57 9.42 -6.36
CA VAL A 758 30.76 10.63 -6.56
C VAL A 758 31.34 11.69 -5.64
N THR A 759 31.64 12.87 -6.17
CA THR A 759 32.41 13.91 -5.46
C THR A 759 31.60 14.61 -4.36
N VAL A 760 30.76 13.84 -3.64
CA VAL A 760 30.17 14.14 -2.34
C VAL A 760 31.21 14.76 -1.41
N ALA A 761 32.47 14.33 -1.48
CA ALA A 761 33.61 14.91 -0.76
C ALA A 761 33.84 16.43 -0.95
N ARG A 762 33.30 17.05 -2.02
CA ARG A 762 33.29 18.52 -2.20
C ARG A 762 31.96 19.20 -1.83
N ALA A 763 30.90 18.42 -1.60
CA ALA A 763 29.65 18.91 -1.03
C ALA A 763 29.60 18.73 0.50
N SER A 764 30.25 17.70 1.06
CA SER A 764 30.26 17.38 2.49
C SER A 764 31.09 18.34 3.34
N THR A 765 31.97 19.13 2.73
CA THR A 765 32.66 20.27 3.38
C THR A 765 31.80 21.54 3.42
N ALA A 766 30.66 21.59 2.73
CA ALA A 766 29.55 22.47 3.07
C ALA A 766 28.73 21.86 4.23
N THR A 767 29.43 21.45 5.28
CA THR A 767 28.87 20.78 6.46
C THR A 767 27.92 21.72 7.19
N VAL A 768 26.61 21.48 7.05
CA VAL A 768 25.53 21.77 8.03
C VAL A 768 25.77 23.02 8.90
N ARG A 769 26.09 24.16 8.28
CA ARG A 769 26.07 25.45 8.98
C ARG A 769 24.62 25.89 9.11
N ARG A 770 23.98 25.46 10.20
CA ARG A 770 22.68 26.00 10.65
C ARG A 770 22.89 27.47 11.07
N GLY A 771 22.89 28.36 10.07
CA GLY A 771 23.13 29.79 10.21
C GLY A 771 24.11 30.34 9.18
N THR A 772 23.79 31.52 8.66
CA THR A 772 24.69 32.54 8.06
C THR A 772 25.44 32.26 6.73
N THR A 773 25.13 31.22 5.96
CA THR A 773 25.74 31.05 4.61
C THR A 773 24.70 30.87 3.49
N GLY A 774 24.23 31.98 2.91
CA GLY A 774 23.46 32.02 1.67
C GLY A 774 22.36 33.09 1.66
N GLU A 775 21.54 33.13 2.71
CA GLU A 775 20.44 34.09 2.84
C GLU A 775 20.95 35.44 3.37
N ILE A 776 20.75 36.49 2.58
CA ILE A 776 21.08 37.88 2.96
C ILE A 776 19.75 38.60 3.22
N PRO A 777 19.45 39.00 4.47
CA PRO A 777 18.17 39.63 4.80
C PRO A 777 18.11 41.08 4.27
N PRO A 778 16.90 41.65 4.11
CA PRO A 778 16.73 43.07 3.81
C PRO A 778 17.49 43.95 4.82
N GLY A 779 18.30 44.89 4.32
CA GLY A 779 19.22 45.69 5.13
C GLY A 779 20.65 45.12 5.20
N GLY A 780 20.90 43.94 4.65
CA GLY A 780 22.25 43.45 4.32
C GLY A 780 22.84 44.12 3.06
N PRO A 781 24.03 43.69 2.61
CA PRO A 781 24.75 44.30 1.48
C PRO A 781 24.11 44.12 0.09
N TRP A 782 22.95 43.47 -0.01
CA TRP A 782 22.21 43.30 -1.26
C TRP A 782 20.75 43.75 -1.10
N LEU A 783 20.28 44.56 -2.03
CA LEU A 783 18.86 44.89 -2.20
C LEU A 783 18.29 44.09 -3.37
N TYR A 784 17.50 43.06 -3.08
CA TYR A 784 16.71 42.35 -4.07
C TYR A 784 15.28 42.89 -4.09
N ALA A 785 14.73 43.19 -5.28
CA ALA A 785 13.41 43.77 -5.45
C ALA A 785 12.70 43.20 -6.69
N THR A 786 11.53 42.59 -6.48
CA THR A 786 10.70 42.04 -7.57
C THR A 786 9.76 43.11 -8.12
N LEU A 787 9.97 43.53 -9.37
CA LEU A 787 9.14 44.52 -10.07
C LEU A 787 8.08 43.82 -10.93
N TYR A 788 6.86 43.69 -10.41
CA TYR A 788 5.75 43.05 -11.11
C TYR A 788 5.22 43.92 -12.27
N SER A 789 5.21 43.36 -13.48
CA SER A 789 4.69 43.99 -14.71
C SER A 789 4.21 42.90 -15.69
N SER A 790 3.39 43.27 -16.69
CA SER A 790 3.10 42.36 -17.82
C SER A 790 4.34 42.19 -18.70
N ALA A 791 4.48 41.04 -19.36
CA ALA A 791 5.61 40.75 -20.25
C ALA A 791 5.78 41.83 -21.33
N GLU A 792 4.67 42.26 -21.93
CA GLU A 792 4.56 43.34 -22.93
C GLU A 792 5.17 44.67 -22.48
N ARG A 793 5.26 44.92 -21.16
CA ARG A 793 5.77 46.17 -20.57
C ARG A 793 7.13 46.00 -19.90
N GLN A 794 7.80 44.84 -20.03
CA GLN A 794 9.14 44.65 -19.47
C GLN A 794 10.16 45.54 -20.16
N ASP A 795 10.17 45.62 -21.49
CA ASP A 795 11.09 46.49 -22.23
C ASP A 795 10.88 47.98 -21.92
N GLU A 796 9.63 48.43 -21.80
CA GLU A 796 9.30 49.79 -21.36
C GLU A 796 9.89 50.07 -19.97
N LEU A 797 9.67 49.14 -19.02
CA LEU A 797 10.13 49.25 -17.64
C LEU A 797 11.66 49.25 -17.53
N LEU A 798 12.34 48.38 -18.28
CA LEU A 798 13.80 48.28 -18.33
C LEU A 798 14.44 49.54 -18.94
N THR A 799 13.96 49.98 -20.10
CA THR A 799 14.58 51.09 -20.85
C THR A 799 14.30 52.47 -20.26
N GLY A 800 13.13 52.67 -19.65
CA GLY A 800 12.70 53.95 -19.08
C GLY A 800 12.78 54.02 -17.54
N PRO A 801 11.75 53.58 -16.80
CA PRO A 801 11.66 53.69 -15.34
C PRO A 801 12.86 53.13 -14.57
N LEU A 802 13.28 51.89 -14.84
CA LEU A 802 14.39 51.25 -14.12
C LEU A 802 15.71 51.96 -14.41
N ARG A 803 15.97 52.30 -15.67
CA ARG A 803 17.15 53.09 -16.06
C ARG A 803 17.23 54.41 -15.28
N ARG A 804 16.12 55.17 -15.21
CA ARG A 804 16.06 56.43 -14.45
C ARG A 804 16.30 56.22 -12.96
N PHE A 805 15.75 55.17 -12.37
CA PHE A 805 15.97 54.82 -10.97
C PHE A 805 17.44 54.50 -10.69
N LEU A 806 18.07 53.64 -11.51
CA LEU A 806 19.47 53.27 -11.36
C LEU A 806 20.42 54.47 -11.52
N THR A 807 20.12 55.42 -12.42
CA THR A 807 20.89 56.67 -12.54
C THR A 807 20.66 57.68 -11.41
N ALA A 808 19.66 57.47 -10.54
CA ALA A 808 19.36 58.33 -9.41
C ALA A 808 19.80 57.74 -8.06
N LEU A 809 20.36 56.53 -8.05
CA LEU A 809 21.02 55.97 -6.86
C LEU A 809 22.34 56.71 -6.60
N PRO A 810 22.65 57.06 -5.34
CA PRO A 810 23.97 57.58 -5.00
C PRO A 810 25.07 56.58 -5.37
N SER A 811 26.20 57.06 -5.88
CA SER A 811 27.42 56.24 -5.97
C SER A 811 27.76 55.68 -4.59
N PRO A 812 28.21 54.42 -4.47
CA PRO A 812 28.71 53.91 -3.20
C PRO A 812 29.92 54.77 -2.74
N PRO A 813 30.07 55.01 -1.42
CA PRO A 813 31.21 55.77 -0.92
C PRO A 813 32.53 55.07 -1.29
N SER A 814 33.54 55.85 -1.67
CA SER A 814 34.87 55.31 -1.96
C SER A 814 35.50 54.71 -0.70
N PRO A 815 36.21 53.57 -0.79
CA PRO A 815 36.86 52.93 0.35
C PRO A 815 38.17 53.64 0.71
N THR A 816 38.07 54.93 1.04
CA THR A 816 39.21 55.83 1.31
C THR A 816 39.21 56.40 2.73
N ASP A 817 38.03 56.53 3.35
CA ASP A 817 37.91 56.97 4.75
C ASP A 817 37.71 55.73 5.63
N GLY A 818 38.81 55.26 6.24
CA GLY A 818 38.75 54.23 7.27
C GLY A 818 38.16 54.77 8.57
N PRO A 819 37.47 53.95 9.38
CA PRO A 819 37.02 54.38 10.70
C PRO A 819 38.23 54.60 11.62
N ASP A 820 38.24 55.70 12.37
CA ASP A 820 39.26 55.98 13.39
C ASP A 820 39.37 54.83 14.40
N GLU A 821 40.59 54.32 14.62
CA GLU A 821 40.84 53.37 15.69
C GLU A 821 40.83 54.08 17.07
N PRO A 822 40.02 53.61 18.04
CA PRO A 822 40.21 54.00 19.44
C PRO A 822 41.50 53.36 19.95
N GLY A 823 42.54 54.17 20.12
CA GLY A 823 43.93 53.70 20.25
C GLY A 823 44.19 52.71 21.39
N ALA A 824 44.91 51.63 21.07
CA ALA A 824 45.51 50.71 22.03
C ALA A 824 46.97 51.12 22.34
N SER A 825 47.43 50.90 23.57
CA SER A 825 48.73 51.36 24.05
C SER A 825 49.91 50.50 23.56
N THR A 826 51.07 51.15 23.40
CA THR A 826 52.34 50.57 22.93
C THR A 826 52.99 49.59 23.92
N ALA A 827 53.42 48.42 23.45
CA ALA A 827 54.57 47.68 23.99
C ALA A 827 55.08 46.58 23.04
N GLY A 828 56.41 46.42 22.93
CA GLY A 828 57.06 45.19 22.44
C GLY A 828 57.44 45.13 20.94
N SER A 829 58.75 45.05 20.66
CA SER A 829 59.32 44.66 19.36
C SER A 829 59.34 43.13 19.19
N SER A 830 59.38 42.54 17.99
CA SER A 830 60.61 42.45 17.19
C SER A 830 60.45 41.65 15.87
N SER A 831 61.29 41.99 14.88
CA SER A 831 61.82 41.18 13.75
C SER A 831 61.06 39.99 13.14
N GLY A 832 60.85 40.02 11.81
CA GLY A 832 60.62 38.81 10.99
C GLY A 832 60.17 39.10 9.55
N THR A 833 61.01 38.83 8.55
CA THR A 833 60.72 39.04 7.11
C THR A 833 60.84 37.71 6.30
N PRO A 834 60.58 37.61 4.98
CA PRO A 834 59.44 36.80 4.52
C PRO A 834 59.82 35.63 3.60
N ILE A 835 58.83 34.80 3.21
CA ILE A 835 58.97 33.80 2.14
C ILE A 835 57.90 34.00 1.05
N ARG A 836 58.39 34.14 -0.20
CA ARG A 836 57.64 34.15 -1.48
C ARG A 836 57.21 32.69 -1.83
N THR A 837 56.41 32.31 -2.83
CA THR A 837 55.92 32.81 -4.15
C THR A 837 54.88 31.75 -4.65
N PRO A 838 54.34 31.74 -5.90
CA PRO A 838 54.29 32.77 -6.94
C PRO A 838 52.88 33.06 -7.50
N ILE A 839 52.78 34.12 -8.31
CA ILE A 839 51.72 34.31 -9.31
C ILE A 839 52.16 33.64 -10.62
N CYS A 840 51.22 33.09 -11.39
CA CYS A 840 51.40 32.85 -12.82
C CYS A 840 50.22 33.48 -13.58
N GLY A 841 50.49 34.13 -14.71
CA GLY A 841 49.48 34.88 -15.45
C GLY A 841 49.78 34.94 -16.94
N CYS A 842 48.74 35.17 -17.73
CA CYS A 842 48.78 35.40 -19.18
C CYS A 842 47.76 36.51 -19.50
N GLY A 843 47.98 37.34 -20.52
CA GLY A 843 47.01 38.36 -20.90
C GLY A 843 47.27 38.99 -22.27
N CYS A 844 46.19 39.56 -22.85
CA CYS A 844 46.14 40.36 -24.10
C CYS A 844 46.53 39.56 -25.37
N THR A 845 46.11 39.89 -26.61
CA THR A 845 45.36 41.02 -27.20
C THR A 845 44.28 40.47 -28.16
N ALA A 846 43.01 40.88 -28.09
CA ALA A 846 42.41 42.03 -28.79
C ALA A 846 42.21 41.89 -30.33
N ASN A 847 40.95 41.71 -30.76
CA ASN A 847 40.38 42.46 -31.89
C ASN A 847 38.82 42.55 -31.78
N ARG A 848 38.20 43.48 -32.51
CA ARG A 848 36.74 43.76 -32.59
C ARG A 848 36.34 43.95 -34.07
N PRO A 849 35.05 44.01 -34.50
CA PRO A 849 33.86 44.46 -33.74
C PRO A 849 32.60 43.56 -33.82
N CYS A 850 31.57 43.94 -33.05
CA CYS A 850 30.19 43.52 -33.27
C CYS A 850 29.36 44.71 -33.80
N SER A 851 28.58 44.50 -34.86
CA SER A 851 27.40 45.35 -35.18
C SER A 851 26.53 44.73 -36.29
N THR A 852 25.27 44.41 -35.97
CA THR A 852 24.04 44.49 -36.83
C THR A 852 23.97 43.77 -38.20
N ALA A 853 22.82 43.31 -38.70
CA ALA A 853 21.48 43.00 -38.14
C ALA A 853 20.57 42.37 -39.24
N CYS A 854 19.34 41.97 -38.86
CA CYS A 854 18.14 41.86 -39.74
C CYS A 854 18.13 40.71 -40.81
N CYS A 855 16.99 40.21 -41.31
CA CYS A 855 15.59 40.25 -40.85
C CYS A 855 14.77 39.11 -41.51
N CYS A 856 13.47 39.00 -41.19
CA CYS A 856 12.54 37.99 -41.70
C CYS A 856 12.26 38.07 -43.22
N PRO A 857 11.90 36.94 -43.83
CA PRO A 857 10.75 36.81 -44.73
C PRO A 857 9.63 35.98 -44.05
N GLY A 858 8.34 36.11 -44.40
CA GLY A 858 7.71 37.07 -45.30
C GLY A 858 6.28 36.60 -45.67
N CYS A 859 5.25 37.41 -45.42
CA CYS A 859 3.87 37.10 -45.81
C CYS A 859 3.53 37.65 -47.20
N THR A 860 2.79 36.89 -48.01
CA THR A 860 2.34 37.30 -49.34
C THR A 860 0.90 37.83 -49.37
N THR A 861 0.77 39.13 -49.63
CA THR A 861 -0.25 39.80 -50.49
C THR A 861 -1.76 39.42 -50.39
N TRP A 862 -2.55 40.34 -49.79
CA TRP A 862 -3.64 41.19 -50.37
C TRP A 862 -4.55 40.69 -51.54
N PRO A 863 -5.77 41.25 -51.76
CA PRO A 863 -6.31 42.55 -51.29
C PRO A 863 -7.75 42.55 -50.68
N GLY A 864 -8.25 43.69 -50.13
CA GLY A 864 -9.65 43.75 -49.63
C GLY A 864 -10.26 45.02 -48.93
N ASN A 865 -10.02 46.25 -49.40
CA ASN A 865 -10.81 47.49 -49.12
C ASN A 865 -10.89 48.15 -47.70
N TRP A 866 -11.33 49.42 -47.71
CA TRP A 866 -11.44 50.48 -46.66
C TRP A 866 -12.93 50.73 -46.26
N PRO A 867 -13.34 51.71 -45.38
CA PRO A 867 -12.61 52.76 -44.61
C PRO A 867 -12.96 52.88 -43.09
N ALA A 868 -12.42 53.93 -42.42
CA ALA A 868 -12.67 54.38 -41.03
C ALA A 868 -13.76 55.53 -40.98
N PRO A 869 -13.91 56.46 -39.98
CA PRO A 869 -13.24 56.67 -38.66
C PRO A 869 -14.20 57.06 -37.47
N GLY A 870 -13.66 57.43 -36.29
CA GLY A 870 -14.43 58.15 -35.23
C GLY A 870 -13.80 58.28 -33.82
N SER A 871 -13.76 59.51 -33.27
CA SER A 871 -13.41 59.93 -31.89
C SER A 871 -14.13 61.30 -31.63
N PRO A 872 -14.06 62.05 -30.49
CA PRO A 872 -13.18 61.97 -29.30
C PRO A 872 -13.81 62.37 -27.91
N GLY A 873 -12.98 62.52 -26.86
CA GLY A 873 -13.21 63.37 -25.65
C GLY A 873 -13.65 62.66 -24.34
N GLY A 874 -13.30 63.11 -23.12
CA GLY A 874 -12.33 64.14 -22.68
C GLY A 874 -12.43 64.54 -21.18
N CYS A 875 -11.30 64.86 -20.52
CA CYS A 875 -11.14 65.50 -19.17
C CYS A 875 -11.64 64.75 -17.89
N GLY A 876 -11.12 64.97 -16.65
CA GLY A 876 -9.86 65.62 -16.22
C GLY A 876 -9.78 66.08 -14.72
N SER A 877 -8.65 65.83 -14.03
CA SER A 877 -8.22 66.35 -12.68
C SER A 877 -9.04 65.88 -11.44
N THR A 878 -8.67 65.97 -10.13
CA THR A 878 -7.61 66.54 -9.22
C THR A 878 -7.56 65.66 -7.92
N ALA A 879 -6.78 65.80 -6.82
CA ALA A 879 -5.41 66.22 -6.45
C ALA A 879 -5.23 66.15 -4.87
N THR A 880 -4.51 65.12 -4.36
CA THR A 880 -3.50 65.10 -3.24
C THR A 880 -3.72 65.75 -1.81
N PRO A 881 -2.82 65.60 -0.76
CA PRO A 881 -3.23 65.41 0.67
C PRO A 881 -2.50 66.30 1.74
N PRO A 882 -2.67 66.06 3.08
CA PRO A 882 -1.47 65.99 3.96
C PRO A 882 -1.52 65.14 5.29
N ARG A 883 -0.37 64.48 5.59
CA ARG A 883 0.43 64.40 6.86
C ARG A 883 -0.15 64.11 8.28
N ARG A 884 0.49 63.12 8.95
CA ARG A 884 1.11 63.07 10.34
C ARG A 884 0.22 63.38 11.59
N ASN A 885 0.53 63.00 12.85
CA ASN A 885 1.77 62.51 13.52
C ASN A 885 1.46 61.57 14.76
N ALA A 886 2.46 61.31 15.63
CA ALA A 886 2.43 60.45 16.85
C ALA A 886 1.46 60.94 18.00
N THR A 887 1.23 60.29 19.15
CA THR A 887 2.14 59.59 20.11
C THR A 887 1.38 58.64 21.07
N ALA A 888 2.05 57.99 22.05
CA ALA A 888 1.53 56.85 22.85
C ALA A 888 1.28 57.14 24.35
N ALA A 889 0.46 56.28 24.99
CA ALA A 889 0.32 56.17 26.46
C ALA A 889 -0.03 54.71 26.87
N ARG A 890 0.15 54.35 28.15
CA ARG A 890 -0.08 52.99 28.71
C ARG A 890 -1.33 52.94 29.59
N HIS A 891 -2.02 51.79 29.64
CA HIS A 891 -2.48 51.16 30.90
C HIS A 891 -2.93 49.70 30.63
N SER A 892 -3.35 48.96 31.66
CA SER A 892 -3.41 47.49 31.64
C SER A 892 -4.57 46.89 32.44
N TRP A 893 -5.22 45.84 31.93
CA TRP A 893 -5.48 44.55 32.63
C TRP A 893 -6.27 43.52 31.78
N LYS A 894 -5.96 42.24 32.04
CA LYS A 894 -6.71 40.98 31.89
C LYS A 894 -7.48 40.60 30.58
N ARG A 895 -7.26 39.33 30.21
CA ARG A 895 -7.84 38.47 29.14
C ARG A 895 -9.35 38.18 29.32
N PRO A 896 -10.02 37.43 28.40
CA PRO A 896 -9.98 37.49 26.92
C PRO A 896 -11.39 37.42 26.27
N ARG A 897 -11.54 37.85 25.00
CA ARG A 897 -12.65 37.36 24.14
C ARG A 897 -12.17 37.02 22.73
N ARG A 898 -12.79 35.98 22.14
CA ARG A 898 -12.60 35.60 20.74
C ARG A 898 -13.26 36.64 19.84
N CYS A 899 -12.63 36.97 18.71
CA CYS A 899 -13.31 37.57 17.57
C CYS A 899 -12.90 36.84 16.29
N SER A 900 -13.88 36.47 15.49
CA SER A 900 -13.69 35.77 14.22
C SER A 900 -14.14 36.67 13.08
N THR A 901 -13.21 37.19 12.30
CA THR A 901 -13.50 37.96 11.08
C THR A 901 -13.42 37.05 9.86
N ARG A 902 -14.59 36.66 9.34
CA ARG A 902 -14.73 36.17 7.97
C ARG A 902 -14.78 37.39 7.05
N THR A 903 -13.81 37.55 6.16
CA THR A 903 -13.93 38.49 5.03
C THR A 903 -14.55 37.75 3.85
N VAL A 904 -15.67 38.26 3.33
CA VAL A 904 -16.27 37.81 2.08
C VAL A 904 -15.83 38.74 0.97
N CYS A 905 -15.37 38.20 -0.16
CA CYS A 905 -15.28 38.91 -1.42
C CYS A 905 -15.99 38.10 -2.50
N TRP A 906 -16.80 38.78 -3.30
CA TRP A 906 -17.42 38.23 -4.50
C TRP A 906 -16.49 38.42 -5.69
N TYR A 907 -16.55 37.51 -6.66
CA TYR A 907 -16.42 37.88 -8.07
C TYR A 907 -17.37 37.02 -8.92
N TRP A 908 -17.71 37.52 -10.11
CA TRP A 908 -18.88 37.08 -10.88
C TRP A 908 -18.52 36.86 -12.35
N SER A 909 -18.94 35.74 -12.94
CA SER A 909 -18.92 35.53 -14.38
C SER A 909 -20.01 34.54 -14.80
N GLY A 910 -20.94 34.99 -15.65
CA GLY A 910 -21.78 34.10 -16.46
C GLY A 910 -21.05 33.62 -17.72
N SER A 911 -21.71 32.94 -18.68
CA SER A 911 -23.15 32.66 -18.83
C SER A 911 -23.39 31.52 -19.85
N ARG A 912 -24.67 31.28 -20.23
CA ARG A 912 -25.19 30.20 -21.12
C ARG A 912 -25.30 28.84 -20.42
N SER A 913 -26.44 28.42 -19.85
CA SER A 913 -27.88 28.62 -20.13
C SER A 913 -28.46 27.77 -21.27
N ARG A 914 -29.30 26.80 -20.89
CA ARG A 914 -30.62 26.50 -21.49
C ARG A 914 -31.59 26.12 -20.37
N ARG A 915 -32.87 26.45 -20.56
CA ARG A 915 -34.00 26.09 -19.69
C ARG A 915 -34.54 24.68 -20.13
N THR A 916 -35.46 23.99 -19.47
CA THR A 916 -36.70 24.40 -18.77
C THR A 916 -37.19 23.36 -17.75
N THR A 917 -37.98 23.83 -16.76
CA THR A 917 -39.09 23.13 -16.04
C THR A 917 -38.87 21.69 -15.51
N GLY A 918 -39.02 21.37 -14.21
CA GLY A 918 -39.35 22.18 -13.02
C GLY A 918 -40.67 21.79 -12.34
N SER A 919 -40.59 21.41 -11.05
CA SER A 919 -41.74 21.36 -10.13
C SER A 919 -41.23 21.44 -8.69
N CYS A 920 -41.84 22.30 -7.87
CA CYS A 920 -41.49 22.48 -6.46
C CYS A 920 -42.61 22.00 -5.55
N ARG A 921 -42.29 21.27 -4.47
CA ARG A 921 -43.01 21.39 -3.19
C ARG A 921 -42.05 21.30 -2.00
N ARG A 922 -42.37 22.06 -0.95
CA ARG A 922 -41.52 22.32 0.22
C ARG A 922 -41.85 21.38 1.38
N ARG A 923 -40.85 21.09 2.23
CA ARG A 923 -40.79 21.24 3.72
C ARG A 923 -39.67 20.31 4.25
N THR A 924 -38.62 20.73 4.97
CA THR A 924 -38.52 21.30 6.34
C THR A 924 -39.12 20.39 7.43
N THR A 925 -38.43 19.93 8.48
CA THR A 925 -36.99 19.96 8.88
C THR A 925 -36.77 18.98 10.06
N SER A 926 -35.50 18.66 10.42
CA SER A 926 -35.01 18.17 11.75
C SER A 926 -35.92 17.27 12.62
N ARG A 927 -35.60 15.97 12.82
CA ARG A 927 -34.63 15.39 13.79
C ARG A 927 -35.03 15.46 15.29
N ASN A 928 -34.85 14.31 15.97
CA ASN A 928 -34.68 14.09 17.42
C ASN A 928 -35.94 14.31 18.32
N SER A 929 -36.14 13.63 19.47
CA SER A 929 -35.54 12.37 20.00
C SER A 929 -36.29 11.82 21.24
N SER A 930 -36.19 10.50 21.46
CA SER A 930 -36.11 9.81 22.78
C SER A 930 -37.15 10.01 23.91
N GLY A 931 -38.11 9.06 24.00
CA GLY A 931 -38.60 8.45 25.27
C GLY A 931 -39.35 9.30 26.31
N PRO A 932 -39.71 8.74 27.49
CA PRO A 932 -39.52 7.36 27.97
C PRO A 932 -40.85 6.60 28.26
N SER A 933 -40.79 5.55 29.07
CA SER A 933 -41.85 4.57 29.38
C SER A 933 -42.66 4.84 30.66
N THR A 934 -43.93 4.42 30.69
CA THR A 934 -44.68 4.04 31.91
C THR A 934 -45.67 2.89 31.62
N THR A 935 -46.31 2.33 32.65
CA THR A 935 -46.77 0.92 32.66
C THR A 935 -48.12 0.74 33.40
N VAL A 936 -48.77 -0.43 33.23
CA VAL A 936 -49.90 -1.03 34.00
C VAL A 936 -51.27 -0.27 33.99
N THR A 937 -52.48 -0.87 34.16
CA THR A 937 -52.99 -2.25 34.37
C THR A 937 -54.45 -2.40 33.82
N ALA A 938 -54.95 -3.65 33.65
CA ALA A 938 -56.32 -4.21 33.96
C ALA A 938 -57.63 -3.37 33.83
N ALA A 939 -58.84 -3.93 33.63
CA ALA A 939 -59.34 -5.26 33.18
C ALA A 939 -60.91 -5.19 33.00
N THR A 940 -61.55 -6.35 32.71
CA THR A 940 -63.02 -6.63 32.59
C THR A 940 -63.76 -6.03 31.36
N GLY A 941 -64.85 -6.65 30.83
CA GLY A 941 -65.32 -8.04 31.02
C GLY A 941 -66.75 -8.33 30.49
N GLY A 942 -66.89 -9.25 29.52
CA GLY A 942 -68.17 -9.81 29.02
C GLY A 942 -69.00 -8.91 28.08
N SER A 943 -69.99 -9.40 27.32
CA SER A 943 -70.36 -10.77 26.90
C SER A 943 -71.37 -10.71 25.72
N GLY A 944 -71.43 -11.73 24.83
CA GLY A 944 -72.44 -11.79 23.75
C GLY A 944 -72.14 -12.81 22.63
N SER A 945 -73.14 -13.60 22.20
CA SER A 945 -73.07 -14.71 21.21
C SER A 945 -74.49 -15.18 20.83
N PRO A 946 -74.74 -16.03 19.79
CA PRO A 946 -73.88 -16.45 18.67
C PRO A 946 -74.44 -16.20 17.21
N PRO A 947 -74.95 -17.18 16.39
CA PRO A 947 -74.61 -17.35 14.95
C PRO A 947 -75.85 -17.22 13.99
N PRO A 948 -75.95 -17.73 12.71
CA PRO A 948 -75.04 -18.55 11.86
C PRO A 948 -74.95 -18.13 10.35
N MET A 949 -74.58 -19.07 9.46
CA MET A 949 -74.59 -18.98 7.97
C MET A 949 -75.96 -19.36 7.34
N PRO A 950 -76.14 -19.24 5.99
CA PRO A 950 -75.97 -20.41 5.10
C PRO A 950 -75.34 -20.10 3.71
N SER A 951 -75.48 -21.02 2.73
CA SER A 951 -74.62 -21.15 1.52
C SER A 951 -75.36 -21.54 0.21
N ALA A 952 -74.67 -21.36 -0.94
CA ALA A 952 -75.02 -21.86 -2.31
C ALA A 952 -76.34 -21.30 -2.92
N ASN A 953 -76.71 -21.40 -4.21
CA ASN A 953 -76.21 -22.06 -5.45
C ASN A 953 -76.82 -21.29 -6.69
N SER A 954 -76.72 -21.58 -8.00
CA SER A 954 -76.08 -22.61 -8.87
C SER A 954 -76.12 -22.22 -10.37
N THR A 955 -75.24 -22.80 -11.20
CA THR A 955 -75.43 -23.18 -12.65
C THR A 955 -75.76 -22.17 -13.77
N THR A 956 -74.98 -22.25 -14.87
CA THR A 956 -75.51 -22.66 -16.21
C THR A 956 -74.40 -23.25 -17.10
N ARG A 957 -74.75 -24.05 -18.12
CA ARG A 957 -73.83 -24.72 -19.08
C ARG A 957 -74.02 -24.19 -20.51
N ARG A 958 -72.97 -24.22 -21.34
CA ARG A 958 -73.01 -24.79 -22.71
C ARG A 958 -71.62 -24.94 -23.37
N SER A 959 -71.52 -25.92 -24.26
CA SER A 959 -70.47 -26.22 -25.25
C SER A 959 -71.14 -27.10 -26.34
N PRO A 960 -70.67 -27.18 -27.61
CA PRO A 960 -69.93 -28.39 -28.03
C PRO A 960 -69.02 -28.29 -29.29
N ARG A 961 -68.38 -29.43 -29.64
CA ARG A 961 -67.93 -29.95 -30.97
C ARG A 961 -66.62 -29.48 -31.64
N ASP A 962 -65.60 -30.34 -31.51
CA ASP A 962 -65.01 -31.22 -32.55
C ASP A 962 -64.89 -30.75 -34.02
N ALA A 963 -63.64 -30.78 -34.57
CA ALA A 963 -63.20 -31.75 -35.60
C ALA A 963 -61.78 -31.42 -36.17
N GLY A 964 -61.02 -32.45 -36.58
CA GLY A 964 -59.80 -32.33 -37.40
C GLY A 964 -60.08 -32.52 -38.91
N PRO A 965 -59.06 -32.54 -39.81
CA PRO A 965 -58.05 -33.60 -39.76
C PRO A 965 -56.61 -33.22 -40.23
N ARG A 966 -55.79 -34.27 -40.39
CA ARG A 966 -54.35 -34.32 -40.73
C ARG A 966 -54.00 -33.82 -42.14
N LEU A 967 -52.73 -33.45 -42.34
CA LEU A 967 -51.99 -33.65 -43.61
C LEU A 967 -50.51 -33.99 -43.34
N ARG A 968 -49.84 -34.65 -44.30
CA ARG A 968 -48.39 -34.94 -44.31
C ARG A 968 -47.73 -34.15 -45.46
N GLY A 969 -46.47 -33.74 -45.30
CA GLY A 969 -45.70 -33.12 -46.38
C GLY A 969 -44.18 -33.07 -46.13
N SER A 970 -43.42 -33.75 -46.99
CA SER A 970 -42.01 -33.48 -47.33
C SER A 970 -41.99 -32.85 -48.75
N PRO A 971 -40.87 -32.57 -49.47
CA PRO A 971 -39.46 -32.86 -49.23
C PRO A 971 -38.49 -31.69 -49.61
N ALA A 972 -37.24 -32.03 -50.02
CA ALA A 972 -36.11 -31.24 -50.56
C ALA A 972 -34.91 -31.19 -49.60
N THR A 973 -33.72 -31.78 -49.87
CA THR A 973 -33.13 -32.49 -51.03
C THR A 973 -32.44 -31.64 -52.11
N ALA A 974 -31.22 -31.17 -51.79
CA ALA A 974 -30.10 -30.93 -52.72
C ALA A 974 -28.79 -31.10 -51.89
N ALA A 975 -27.85 -32.01 -52.21
CA ALA A 975 -26.86 -31.97 -53.29
C ALA A 975 -25.77 -30.87 -53.05
N ARG A 976 -24.46 -31.09 -53.27
CA ARG A 976 -23.84 -32.00 -54.25
C ARG A 976 -22.33 -32.22 -53.98
N THR A 977 -21.80 -33.45 -54.25
CA THR A 977 -20.37 -33.79 -54.58
C THR A 977 -19.25 -33.48 -53.55
N ARG A 978 -18.12 -34.21 -53.44
CA ARG A 978 -17.52 -35.44 -54.03
C ARG A 978 -16.66 -36.10 -52.91
N TRP A 979 -16.57 -37.42 -52.75
CA TRP A 979 -15.68 -38.37 -53.47
C TRP A 979 -14.21 -37.91 -53.63
N ALA A 980 -13.18 -38.75 -53.52
CA ALA A 980 -12.97 -40.08 -52.91
C ALA A 980 -11.48 -40.44 -53.11
N HIS A 981 -10.85 -41.24 -52.23
CA HIS A 981 -10.12 -42.46 -52.63
C HIS A 981 -9.59 -43.28 -51.44
N ARG A 982 -9.13 -44.50 -51.73
CA ARG A 982 -8.72 -45.56 -50.79
C ARG A 982 -7.57 -46.38 -51.40
N THR A 983 -6.85 -47.15 -50.58
CA THR A 983 -5.92 -48.27 -50.89
C THR A 983 -4.44 -47.96 -51.18
N GLY A 984 -3.57 -48.96 -50.87
CA GLY A 984 -2.10 -48.96 -51.04
C GLY A 984 -1.33 -49.03 -49.70
N ARG A 985 -0.85 -50.15 -49.10
CA ARG A 985 -0.73 -51.61 -49.36
C ARG A 985 0.75 -52.06 -49.39
N ARG A 986 1.08 -53.20 -48.71
CA ARG A 986 2.40 -53.89 -48.52
C ARG A 986 3.16 -53.44 -47.25
N ARG A 987 3.49 -54.35 -46.29
CA ARG A 987 4.55 -55.42 -46.22
C ARG A 987 5.97 -54.81 -46.20
N GLY A 988 6.92 -55.18 -45.34
CA GLY A 988 7.06 -56.14 -44.22
C GLY A 988 8.55 -56.14 -43.76
N GLY A 989 9.05 -56.85 -42.75
CA GLY A 989 8.47 -57.77 -41.74
C GLY A 989 9.55 -58.35 -40.80
N SER A 990 9.15 -59.21 -39.86
CA SER A 990 9.94 -60.24 -39.14
C SER A 990 11.34 -59.94 -38.54
N GLY A 991 11.44 -60.01 -37.21
CA GLY A 991 12.66 -60.29 -36.43
C GLY A 991 12.29 -60.94 -35.09
N VAL A 992 12.93 -62.06 -34.71
CA VAL A 992 12.48 -62.94 -33.61
C VAL A 992 13.66 -63.53 -32.83
N SER A 993 13.66 -63.43 -31.49
CA SER A 993 13.96 -64.56 -30.58
C SER A 993 13.80 -64.23 -29.07
N CYS A 994 13.68 -65.31 -28.28
CA CYS A 994 13.61 -65.48 -26.81
C CYS A 994 14.49 -64.53 -25.92
N ALA A 995 14.23 -64.35 -24.61
CA ALA A 995 13.74 -65.37 -23.66
C ALA A 995 13.02 -64.90 -22.36
N LYS A 996 11.92 -65.61 -22.05
CA LYS A 996 11.53 -66.29 -20.77
C LYS A 996 11.63 -65.61 -19.38
N ARG A 997 10.43 -65.45 -18.75
CA ARG A 997 10.02 -65.87 -17.37
C ARG A 997 10.62 -65.12 -16.15
N ARG A 998 9.96 -64.99 -14.98
CA ARG A 998 8.59 -65.37 -14.50
C ARG A 998 8.19 -64.53 -13.24
N SER A 999 6.87 -64.41 -12.99
CA SER A 999 6.13 -64.32 -11.69
C SER A 999 6.78 -63.77 -10.39
N GLY A 1000 6.07 -63.05 -9.52
CA GLY A 1000 4.63 -62.74 -9.52
C GLY A 1000 4.15 -62.04 -8.22
N ALA A 1001 2.84 -61.75 -8.16
CA ALA A 1001 2.14 -61.06 -7.06
C ALA A 1001 1.73 -62.04 -5.92
N PRO A 1002 1.05 -61.63 -4.82
CA PRO A 1002 -0.20 -60.86 -4.83
C PRO A 1002 -0.07 -59.34 -4.67
#